data_AF-S3N6T2-F1
#
_entry.id   AF-S3N6T2-F1
#
_cell.length_a   1.000
_cell.length_b   1.000
_cell.length_c   1.000
_cell.angle_alpha   90.00
_cell.angle_beta   90.00
_cell.angle_gamma   90.00
#
_symmetry.space_group_name_H-M   'P 1'
#
loop_
_entity.id
_entity.type
_entity.pdbx_description
1 polymer ?
#
loop_
_entity_poly.entity_id
_entity_poly.type
_entity_poly.pdbx_seq_one_letter_code
_entity_poly.pdbx_strand_id
1 'polypeptide(L)'
;MSIIEQAVKHFNDGRYEQAKIYFELASKEYGCKYFEANISLCDIRIKTEKNKNNHKNSFNLKKIFLKNTPVNTFKSVDPFFIEKIKIEENISGKIPLDMTKKDYKFQLKSWIDDAEDISIGLSLVQSGHFDVVNSLGIIKFNFFNNNGEEILAPGLTNLSWSDHLNCWYFYLNGTKNIKTTLVEVNLIKPQGVAYIEISCSKWKIDEFSILNEVIVKRKPSILQVLRKNYAGILSELNNPVVKHPLSVNKSKVCYVLNQSLPYQSEGYATRSHALASAMKNQGLDIVCLSRPGYPESFLKDYKEKNTSLTDDIDGIHYQRLKEPKGWKGTENYITKASNELERKFKELRPSCVMAASDFKNALPALLAAKRLGIPFIYEVRGFWEITHESKQPTVVQTANYHLTQYLETELALHADYVFTLTEAMRTLLISRGLEANKVALLPNSCDVSKFNPLENPKDYNLLEQLNIPENTPTIGYIGTFNSYEGLDDLLHACGALYNEGINFRIILVGATPSTDSAQGQYALELLNIAKQYGFDKWLIMPGRIPHDAVKSYYSIIDVAPFTRKPLPITELVSPLKPLEAMAMGKALVVSSVGALGEMVKDGETGLVYEKGNVEDLANKLLSTLVNSSLRISLGAAARNWAVTERTWEICAARIQEKISELEKNIIHAYPSINTERLLKKKASDYKVAFIADEFTYNSFKDEFQAIVIEPDNWEKLFKEQQPDIFFCESAWSGVDSVRRPWQGKIYSSINWKKENRTILFKILDYCRDNNIPTIFWNKEDPTHFTDRVHDFIGTASKFDYVFTTAEECCESYKSDYGVKNVFSLPFATNPKLFNPINRVNAENKVVFAGSWYANHEQRSIVMEQILDNLIKTGYELEIVDRYYGGSDELHKWPEKYSKFLKPGMPHDKMPEVYRSSTLGLNFNTVVNSETMFARRVFELMSSKSLVISNYSLGIDKMFGELVVFADRDPERLKKLSTRDIELLSEKALDNVLRNHTYTNRWKQILTKIGMPWIPDTESVTIVSKVSCKSDVERSISYFQSNYANQIENKLLLLVDEKVGSLEVAKFYQQFNKAGVMVTSMKYIETYSISDKYNPITTDYFIICSPNNLPKFDWVKKAKLHSQYVEGSSITHHDSILYRYVENSKCNYFFSKKENFIELVKAYTSKTSFSYSV
;
A
#
# COMPACT_ATOMS: atom_id res chain seq x y z
N MET A 1 -33.55 31.91 8.12
CA MET A 1 -33.15 31.73 6.69
C MET A 1 -33.54 32.91 5.82
N SER A 2 -34.82 33.26 5.69
CA SER A 2 -35.29 34.44 4.92
C SER A 2 -34.52 35.75 5.24
N ILE A 3 -34.24 36.03 6.52
CA ILE A 3 -33.50 37.21 6.98
C ILE A 3 -32.03 37.21 6.48
N ILE A 4 -31.39 36.05 6.46
CA ILE A 4 -29.98 35.91 6.04
C ILE A 4 -29.87 36.03 4.52
N GLU A 5 -30.81 35.45 3.77
CA GLU A 5 -30.88 35.57 2.31
C GLU A 5 -31.10 37.03 1.89
N GLN A 6 -31.94 37.77 2.61
CA GLN A 6 -32.09 39.21 2.41
C GLN A 6 -30.81 39.98 2.76
N ALA A 7 -30.12 39.63 3.86
CA ALA A 7 -28.85 40.25 4.23
C ALA A 7 -27.78 40.10 3.13
N VAL A 8 -27.62 38.88 2.60
CA VAL A 8 -26.65 38.57 1.54
C VAL A 8 -27.05 39.23 0.22
N LYS A 9 -28.34 39.26 -0.12
CA LYS A 9 -28.85 39.95 -1.31
C LYS A 9 -28.54 41.45 -1.24
N HIS A 10 -28.87 42.12 -0.15
CA HIS A 10 -28.56 43.53 0.04
C HIS A 10 -27.06 43.83 0.00
N PHE A 11 -26.23 42.92 0.54
CA PHE A 11 -24.78 43.06 0.51
C PHE A 11 -24.21 42.97 -0.91
N ASN A 12 -24.67 42.00 -1.70
CA ASN A 12 -24.25 41.83 -3.09
C ASN A 12 -24.76 42.96 -4.01
N ASP A 13 -25.93 43.52 -3.71
CA ASP A 13 -26.50 44.67 -4.40
C ASP A 13 -25.81 46.01 -4.02
N GLY A 14 -24.78 45.99 -3.16
CA GLY A 14 -24.07 47.18 -2.70
C GLY A 14 -24.84 48.05 -1.71
N ARG A 15 -25.99 47.58 -1.20
CA ARG A 15 -26.81 48.29 -0.21
C ARG A 15 -26.37 47.90 1.20
N TYR A 16 -25.15 48.30 1.55
CA TYR A 16 -24.46 47.83 2.76
C TYR A 16 -25.14 48.24 4.08
N GLU A 17 -25.83 49.38 4.12
CA GLU A 17 -26.61 49.80 5.31
C GLU A 17 -27.82 48.87 5.54
N GLN A 18 -28.60 48.54 4.50
CA GLN A 18 -29.65 47.52 4.60
C GLN A 18 -29.09 46.14 4.94
N ALA A 19 -27.99 45.72 4.29
CA ALA A 19 -27.36 44.43 4.57
C ALA A 19 -26.95 44.31 6.04
N LYS A 20 -26.36 45.37 6.61
CA LYS A 20 -25.99 45.45 8.03
C LYS A 20 -27.19 45.24 8.94
N ILE A 21 -28.31 45.92 8.68
CA ILE A 21 -29.54 45.79 9.48
C ILE A 21 -30.04 44.35 9.50
N TYR A 22 -30.07 43.67 8.35
CA TYR A 22 -30.51 42.27 8.29
C TYR A 22 -29.50 41.31 8.95
N PHE A 23 -28.19 41.57 8.89
CA PHE A 23 -27.20 40.80 9.64
C PHE A 23 -27.28 41.02 11.16
N GLU A 24 -27.59 42.24 11.61
CA GLU A 24 -27.82 42.54 13.03
C GLU A 24 -29.11 41.88 13.55
N LEU A 25 -30.19 41.91 12.76
CA LEU A 25 -31.43 41.17 13.04
C LEU A 25 -31.17 39.66 13.13
N ALA A 26 -30.43 39.09 12.18
CA ALA A 26 -30.02 37.69 12.25
C ALA A 26 -29.14 37.39 13.47
N SER A 27 -28.21 38.28 13.83
CA SER A 27 -27.37 38.13 15.02
C SER A 27 -28.19 38.12 16.30
N LYS A 28 -29.23 38.95 16.37
CA LYS A 28 -30.09 39.11 17.55
C LYS A 28 -31.10 37.98 17.69
N GLU A 29 -31.66 37.50 16.57
CA GLU A 29 -32.62 36.40 16.55
C GLU A 29 -31.96 35.04 16.78
N TYR A 30 -30.72 34.85 16.30
CA TYR A 30 -30.01 33.58 16.40
C TYR A 30 -28.87 33.56 17.44
N GLY A 31 -28.64 34.66 18.18
CA GLY A 31 -27.69 34.73 19.30
C GLY A 31 -26.25 34.36 18.96
N CYS A 32 -25.81 34.57 17.70
CA CYS A 32 -24.59 33.98 17.16
C CYS A 32 -23.55 35.04 16.78
N LYS A 33 -22.35 34.97 17.37
CA LYS A 33 -21.21 35.86 17.08
C LYS A 33 -20.69 35.78 15.63
N TYR A 34 -21.15 34.81 14.87
CA TYR A 34 -20.75 34.58 13.48
C TYR A 34 -21.12 35.74 12.53
N PHE A 35 -22.15 36.53 12.89
CA PHE A 35 -22.57 37.68 12.08
C PHE A 35 -21.78 38.97 12.38
N GLU A 36 -21.01 39.03 13.47
CA GLU A 36 -20.22 40.22 13.86
C GLU A 36 -19.14 40.57 12.82
N ALA A 37 -18.51 39.56 12.20
CA ALA A 37 -17.55 39.77 11.12
C ALA A 37 -18.20 40.36 9.85
N ASN A 38 -19.44 39.97 9.56
CA ASN A 38 -20.20 40.45 8.39
C ASN A 38 -20.73 41.88 8.62
N ILE A 39 -21.20 42.17 9.84
CA ILE A 39 -21.58 43.52 10.29
C ILE A 39 -20.37 44.46 10.20
N SER A 40 -19.22 44.03 10.69
CA SER A 40 -17.95 44.77 10.61
C SER A 40 -17.53 45.04 9.17
N LEU A 41 -17.78 44.09 8.26
CA LEU A 41 -17.51 44.26 6.82
C LEU A 41 -18.45 45.27 6.16
N CYS A 42 -19.74 45.26 6.51
CA CYS A 42 -20.67 46.30 6.09
C CYS A 42 -20.19 47.67 6.56
N ASP A 43 -19.75 47.80 7.81
CA ASP A 43 -19.24 49.06 8.36
C ASP A 43 -17.99 49.57 7.63
N ILE A 44 -17.07 48.67 7.30
CA ILE A 44 -15.91 49.01 6.48
C ILE A 44 -16.36 49.50 5.11
N ARG A 45 -17.29 48.80 4.45
CA ARG A 45 -17.77 49.19 3.10
C ARG A 45 -18.54 50.51 3.10
N ILE A 46 -19.41 50.75 4.08
CA ILE A 46 -20.12 52.03 4.27
C ILE A 46 -19.11 53.19 4.45
N LYS A 47 -18.08 52.99 5.29
CA LYS A 47 -16.99 53.97 5.48
C LYS A 47 -16.17 54.18 4.21
N THR A 48 -15.92 53.12 3.44
CA THR A 48 -15.13 53.20 2.21
C THR A 48 -15.90 53.89 1.08
N GLU A 49 -17.24 53.74 1.02
CA GLU A 49 -18.06 54.44 0.03
C GLU A 49 -18.31 55.91 0.37
N LYS A 50 -18.40 56.26 1.65
CA LYS A 50 -18.42 57.68 2.08
C LYS A 50 -17.10 58.41 1.81
N ASN A 51 -15.98 57.67 1.69
CA ASN A 51 -14.65 58.22 1.40
C ASN A 51 -14.24 58.17 -0.09
N LYS A 52 -15.12 57.75 -1.01
CA LYS A 52 -14.82 57.62 -2.46
C LYS A 52 -14.61 58.94 -3.22
N ASN A 53 -14.59 60.10 -2.54
CA ASN A 53 -14.19 61.36 -3.18
C ASN A 53 -12.68 61.63 -3.16
N ASN A 54 -11.82 60.80 -2.56
CA ASN A 54 -10.37 61.00 -2.68
C ASN A 54 -9.56 59.69 -2.77
N HIS A 55 -8.81 59.62 -3.88
CA HIS A 55 -7.69 58.73 -4.22
C HIS A 55 -7.94 57.29 -4.73
N LYS A 56 -7.57 57.14 -6.01
CA LYS A 56 -7.28 55.91 -6.75
C LYS A 56 -6.11 55.15 -6.08
N ASN A 57 -6.41 54.04 -5.42
CA ASN A 57 -5.51 52.90 -5.32
C ASN A 57 -6.36 51.63 -5.18
N SER A 58 -6.38 50.83 -6.24
CA SER A 58 -7.16 49.60 -6.34
C SER A 58 -6.55 48.49 -5.48
N PHE A 59 -6.95 48.42 -4.21
CA PHE A 59 -6.82 47.20 -3.42
C PHE A 59 -7.77 46.15 -4.01
N ASN A 60 -7.20 45.10 -4.62
CA ASN A 60 -7.95 43.99 -5.19
C ASN A 60 -8.45 43.04 -4.08
N LEU A 61 -9.45 43.48 -3.32
CA LEU A 61 -10.17 42.72 -2.28
C LEU A 61 -11.22 41.74 -2.86
N LYS A 62 -10.95 41.13 -4.02
CA LYS A 62 -11.85 40.13 -4.64
C LYS A 62 -11.67 38.70 -4.11
N LYS A 63 -10.97 38.48 -2.99
CA LYS A 63 -10.58 37.14 -2.53
C LYS A 63 -10.92 36.77 -1.09
N ILE A 64 -11.88 37.44 -0.46
CA ILE A 64 -12.40 37.03 0.86
C ILE A 64 -13.94 37.16 0.87
N PHE A 65 -14.63 36.32 0.08
CA PHE A 65 -15.78 35.47 0.47
C PHE A 65 -16.35 34.70 -0.74
N LEU A 66 -16.96 33.54 -0.47
CA LEU A 66 -17.54 32.53 -1.39
C LEU A 66 -16.57 31.55 -2.09
N LYS A 67 -15.82 30.81 -1.28
CA LYS A 67 -15.57 29.38 -1.56
C LYS A 67 -15.83 28.60 -0.27
N ASN A 68 -17.09 28.17 -0.13
CA ASN A 68 -17.60 27.00 0.59
C ASN A 68 -18.99 27.32 1.15
N THR A 69 -19.99 27.19 0.26
CA THR A 69 -21.31 26.53 0.44
C THR A 69 -22.30 27.12 -0.58
N PRO A 70 -22.84 26.36 -1.54
CA PRO A 70 -23.99 26.79 -2.34
C PRO A 70 -25.27 26.76 -1.49
N VAL A 71 -26.04 27.84 -1.54
CA VAL A 71 -27.39 27.99 -0.95
C VAL A 71 -28.47 27.24 -1.76
N ASN A 72 -28.10 26.15 -2.45
CA ASN A 72 -29.04 25.36 -3.26
C ASN A 72 -28.86 23.86 -3.01
N THR A 73 -29.30 23.39 -1.84
CA THR A 73 -29.68 21.99 -1.57
C THR A 73 -30.67 21.95 -0.41
N PHE A 74 -31.82 22.60 -0.59
CA PHE A 74 -33.05 22.28 0.15
C PHE A 74 -34.10 21.91 -0.89
N LYS A 75 -34.11 20.63 -1.30
CA LYS A 75 -35.30 19.88 -1.75
C LYS A 75 -34.92 18.43 -2.07
N SER A 76 -35.64 17.53 -1.38
CA SER A 76 -35.87 16.11 -1.67
C SER A 76 -34.67 15.19 -1.92
N VAL A 77 -34.20 14.50 -0.87
CA VAL A 77 -33.93 13.06 -0.93
C VAL A 77 -34.30 12.47 0.44
N ASP A 78 -35.20 11.49 0.42
CA ASP A 78 -35.67 10.66 1.53
C ASP A 78 -34.83 9.36 1.59
N PRO A 79 -35.01 8.49 2.60
CA PRO A 79 -34.18 8.32 3.77
C PRO A 79 -33.29 7.07 3.65
N PHE A 80 -32.45 6.87 4.65
CA PHE A 80 -31.58 5.72 4.92
C PHE A 80 -30.09 5.90 4.61
N PHE A 81 -29.36 5.56 5.66
CA PHE A 81 -27.94 5.27 5.79
C PHE A 81 -27.03 6.35 6.41
N ILE A 82 -26.92 6.14 7.72
CA ILE A 82 -25.76 6.29 8.61
C ILE A 82 -25.79 7.55 9.48
N GLU A 83 -26.36 7.30 10.65
CA GLU A 83 -26.27 8.02 11.90
C GLU A 83 -24.86 8.56 12.21
N LYS A 84 -24.88 9.78 12.77
CA LYS A 84 -23.93 10.33 13.73
C LYS A 84 -22.46 10.44 13.32
N ILE A 85 -22.12 11.58 12.72
CA ILE A 85 -21.03 12.42 13.27
C ILE A 85 -21.56 13.84 13.46
N LYS A 86 -22.31 14.03 14.55
CA LYS A 86 -22.31 15.29 15.29
C LYS A 86 -21.22 15.12 16.35
N ILE A 87 -20.09 15.79 16.19
CA ILE A 87 -19.19 16.04 17.32
C ILE A 87 -19.22 17.53 17.58
N GLU A 88 -20.27 17.96 18.29
CA GLU A 88 -20.24 19.18 19.09
C GLU A 88 -20.68 18.80 20.51
N GLU A 89 -19.76 18.19 21.26
CA GLU A 89 -19.82 18.20 22.73
C GLU A 89 -18.44 18.61 23.25
N ASN A 90 -18.25 19.92 23.43
CA ASN A 90 -17.17 20.46 24.26
C ASN A 90 -17.52 20.17 25.74
N ILE A 91 -17.02 19.07 26.30
CA ILE A 91 -16.94 18.95 27.77
C ILE A 91 -15.75 19.80 28.21
N SER A 92 -15.93 21.11 28.34
CA SER A 92 -14.95 21.99 28.95
C SER A 92 -15.14 21.94 30.48
N GLY A 93 -14.36 21.13 31.19
CA GLY A 93 -14.19 21.31 32.63
C GLY A 93 -13.08 22.31 32.91
N LYS A 94 -13.31 23.27 33.81
CA LYS A 94 -12.27 24.17 34.36
C LYS A 94 -12.00 23.76 35.81
N ILE A 95 -10.76 23.43 36.14
CA ILE A 95 -10.35 23.13 37.51
C ILE A 95 -9.45 24.26 38.02
N PRO A 96 -9.90 25.08 39.00
CA PRO A 96 -9.07 26.11 39.60
C PRO A 96 -7.95 25.50 40.46
N LEU A 97 -6.72 26.01 40.33
CA LEU A 97 -5.57 25.62 41.16
C LEU A 97 -5.20 26.74 42.13
N ASP A 98 -5.19 26.46 43.44
CA ASP A 98 -4.72 27.38 44.49
C ASP A 98 -3.24 27.16 44.73
N MET A 99 -2.34 27.99 44.14
CA MET A 99 -0.88 27.82 44.11
C MET A 99 -0.10 28.10 45.42
N THR A 100 -0.78 28.25 46.57
CA THR A 100 -0.12 28.48 47.89
C THR A 100 0.52 27.24 48.54
N LYS A 101 0.30 26.05 47.97
CA LYS A 101 0.86 24.73 48.32
C LYS A 101 1.98 24.36 47.33
N LYS A 102 3.00 23.63 47.79
CA LYS A 102 4.17 23.28 46.95
C LYS A 102 3.87 22.23 45.87
N ASP A 103 2.87 21.38 46.11
CA ASP A 103 2.51 20.25 45.25
C ASP A 103 0.99 20.11 45.11
N TYR A 104 0.52 19.76 43.92
CA TYR A 104 -0.90 19.53 43.61
C TYR A 104 -1.11 18.19 42.94
N LYS A 105 -2.26 17.57 43.20
CA LYS A 105 -2.74 16.36 42.52
C LYS A 105 -4.22 16.48 42.18
N PHE A 106 -4.62 16.08 40.98
CA PHE A 106 -6.02 15.93 40.61
C PHE A 106 -6.24 14.73 39.69
N GLN A 107 -7.42 14.11 39.76
CA GLN A 107 -7.76 12.90 39.01
C GLN A 107 -8.82 13.20 37.96
N LEU A 108 -8.55 12.78 36.73
CA LEU A 108 -9.50 12.82 35.63
C LEU A 108 -10.17 11.45 35.49
N LYS A 109 -11.28 11.25 36.22
CA LYS A 109 -12.05 9.98 36.25
C LYS A 109 -13.07 9.83 35.11
N SER A 110 -13.42 10.93 34.46
CA SER A 110 -14.37 10.98 33.34
C SER A 110 -13.62 11.27 32.05
N TRP A 111 -13.41 10.24 31.27
CA TRP A 111 -13.04 10.31 29.86
C TRP A 111 -13.93 9.33 29.11
N ILE A 112 -14.56 9.76 28.02
CA ILE A 112 -15.45 8.84 27.30
C ILE A 112 -14.58 7.79 26.63
N ASP A 113 -14.92 6.52 26.82
CA ASP A 113 -14.23 5.37 26.21
C ASP A 113 -14.18 5.46 24.67
N ASP A 114 -15.08 6.26 24.10
CA ASP A 114 -15.26 6.51 22.67
C ASP A 114 -14.66 7.84 22.18
N ALA A 115 -13.91 8.58 23.02
CA ALA A 115 -13.39 9.89 22.66
C ALA A 115 -12.07 9.86 21.87
N GLU A 116 -12.11 10.55 20.73
CA GLU A 116 -10.99 11.07 19.94
C GLU A 116 -10.12 12.04 20.79
N ASP A 117 -8.79 11.98 20.66
CA ASP A 117 -7.72 12.70 21.37
C ASP A 117 -8.14 13.80 22.39
N ILE A 118 -7.61 13.73 23.62
CA ILE A 118 -7.88 14.68 24.71
C ILE A 118 -6.81 15.78 24.74
N SER A 119 -7.16 17.04 24.49
CA SER A 119 -6.27 18.17 24.77
C SER A 119 -6.44 18.66 26.20
N ILE A 120 -5.33 18.68 26.96
CA ILE A 120 -5.21 19.28 28.29
C ILE A 120 -4.42 20.58 28.17
N GLY A 121 -5.10 21.71 28.26
CA GLY A 121 -4.51 23.04 28.32
C GLY A 121 -4.30 23.51 29.75
N LEU A 122 -3.09 23.94 30.09
CA LEU A 122 -2.80 24.74 31.27
C LEU A 122 -2.73 26.21 30.87
N SER A 123 -3.68 26.99 31.36
CA SER A 123 -3.70 28.44 31.16
C SER A 123 -3.06 29.13 32.35
N LEU A 124 -1.96 29.86 32.10
CA LEU A 124 -1.31 30.73 33.08
C LEU A 124 -1.72 32.18 32.79
N VAL A 125 -2.49 32.78 33.69
CA VAL A 125 -2.90 34.19 33.58
C VAL A 125 -2.02 35.04 34.49
N GLN A 126 -1.30 36.00 33.91
CA GLN A 126 -0.40 36.90 34.64
C GLN A 126 -1.10 38.21 35.00
N SER A 127 -1.02 38.62 36.27
CA SER A 127 -1.49 39.93 36.78
C SER A 127 -0.31 40.90 36.96
N GLY A 128 0.29 41.41 35.87
CA GLY A 128 1.35 42.44 35.96
C GLY A 128 2.34 42.48 34.78
N HIS A 129 3.29 43.43 34.79
CA HIS A 129 4.38 43.56 33.81
C HIS A 129 5.72 43.13 34.44
N PHE A 130 6.18 41.91 34.20
CA PHE A 130 7.53 41.45 34.58
C PHE A 130 8.07 40.36 33.62
N ASP A 131 9.40 40.30 33.47
CA ASP A 131 10.12 39.32 32.64
C ASP A 131 10.21 37.96 33.38
N VAL A 132 9.44 36.96 32.95
CA VAL A 132 9.61 35.57 33.40
C VAL A 132 10.64 34.89 32.50
N VAL A 133 11.88 34.77 32.97
CA VAL A 133 12.94 34.01 32.28
C VAL A 133 13.22 32.74 33.09
N ASN A 134 13.03 31.58 32.45
CA ASN A 134 13.48 30.25 32.93
C ASN A 134 12.90 29.73 34.26
N SER A 135 11.59 29.85 34.49
CA SER A 135 10.94 29.10 35.57
C SER A 135 10.43 27.74 35.06
N LEU A 136 11.01 26.66 35.60
CA LEU A 136 10.67 25.27 35.29
C LEU A 136 9.55 24.81 36.23
N GLY A 137 8.41 24.39 35.69
CA GLY A 137 7.34 23.70 36.44
C GLY A 137 7.23 22.26 35.97
N ILE A 138 7.14 21.29 36.89
CA ILE A 138 7.04 19.86 36.54
C ILE A 138 5.57 19.44 36.61
N ILE A 139 5.04 18.84 35.53
CA ILE A 139 3.68 18.29 35.48
C ILE A 139 3.78 16.79 35.18
N LYS A 140 3.63 15.96 36.20
CA LYS A 140 3.67 14.51 36.10
C LYS A 140 2.24 13.96 35.97
N PHE A 141 1.96 13.26 34.88
CA PHE A 141 0.77 12.41 34.75
C PHE A 141 1.02 11.07 35.48
N ASN A 142 0.02 10.30 35.87
CA ASN A 142 0.16 8.90 36.26
C ASN A 142 -1.10 8.21 35.73
N PHE A 143 -0.96 7.04 35.12
CA PHE A 143 -2.05 6.35 34.41
C PHE A 143 -2.47 5.15 35.24
N PHE A 144 -3.78 4.90 35.36
CA PHE A 144 -4.30 3.80 36.18
C PHE A 144 -5.29 2.95 35.41
N ASN A 145 -5.26 1.63 35.58
CA ASN A 145 -6.21 0.70 34.98
C ASN A 145 -7.55 0.65 35.75
N ASN A 146 -8.50 -0.17 35.29
CA ASN A 146 -9.83 -0.33 35.92
C ASN A 146 -9.75 -0.89 37.35
N ASN A 147 -8.64 -1.56 37.71
CA ASN A 147 -8.39 -2.09 39.05
C ASN A 147 -7.70 -1.08 39.97
N GLY A 148 -7.38 0.12 39.47
CA GLY A 148 -6.65 1.16 40.20
C GLY A 148 -5.14 0.93 40.28
N GLU A 149 -4.58 0.00 39.50
CA GLU A 149 -3.14 -0.25 39.42
C GLU A 149 -2.49 0.76 38.46
N GLU A 150 -1.33 1.30 38.84
CA GLU A 150 -0.56 2.23 38.01
C GLU A 150 0.00 1.52 36.77
N ILE A 151 -0.29 2.07 35.59
CA ILE A 151 0.23 1.62 34.31
C ILE A 151 1.50 2.43 34.00
N LEU A 152 2.66 1.80 34.20
CA LEU A 152 3.96 2.45 34.04
C LEU A 152 4.30 2.77 32.57
N ALA A 153 3.77 2.01 31.62
CA ALA A 153 4.00 2.19 30.18
C ALA A 153 2.68 2.10 29.41
N PRO A 154 1.83 3.14 29.48
CA PRO A 154 0.48 3.05 28.94
C PRO A 154 0.45 3.04 27.39
N GLY A 155 1.56 3.32 26.71
CA GLY A 155 1.61 3.35 25.24
C GLY A 155 1.16 4.70 24.66
N LEU A 156 1.63 5.79 25.26
CA LEU A 156 1.32 7.15 24.80
C LEU A 156 2.07 7.44 23.50
N THR A 157 1.34 7.60 22.41
CA THR A 157 1.91 7.95 21.11
C THR A 157 2.17 9.45 20.95
N ASN A 158 1.64 10.30 21.85
CA ASN A 158 1.63 11.76 21.64
C ASN A 158 2.48 12.59 22.61
N LEU A 159 3.27 11.98 23.48
CA LEU A 159 4.10 12.72 24.44
C LEU A 159 5.59 12.48 24.16
N SER A 160 6.35 13.58 24.14
CA SER A 160 7.81 13.56 24.13
C SER A 160 8.39 12.97 25.41
N TRP A 161 9.53 12.25 25.29
CA TRP A 161 10.54 11.84 26.29
C TRP A 161 10.16 11.49 27.75
N SER A 162 8.91 11.24 28.01
CA SER A 162 8.33 11.16 29.35
C SER A 162 8.03 9.73 29.77
N ASP A 163 8.00 8.83 28.79
CA ASP A 163 7.86 7.38 28.98
C ASP A 163 9.09 6.73 29.65
N HIS A 164 10.27 7.38 29.62
CA HIS A 164 11.49 6.83 30.25
C HIS A 164 11.71 7.27 31.70
N LEU A 165 11.05 8.35 32.15
CA LEU A 165 11.25 8.90 33.50
C LEU A 165 10.04 8.70 34.41
N ASN A 166 8.97 8.03 33.92
CA ASN A 166 7.64 8.05 34.56
C ASN A 166 7.18 9.47 34.90
N CYS A 167 7.73 10.49 34.23
CA CYS A 167 7.58 11.91 34.54
C CYS A 167 7.59 12.72 33.24
N TRP A 168 6.55 13.51 33.03
CA TRP A 168 6.39 14.36 31.86
C TRP A 168 6.93 15.76 32.16
N TYR A 169 7.92 16.23 31.39
CA TYR A 169 8.52 17.55 31.59
C TYR A 169 7.97 18.53 30.56
N PHE A 170 7.52 19.70 31.00
CA PHE A 170 7.06 20.78 30.13
C PHE A 170 7.89 22.03 30.37
N TYR A 171 8.41 22.60 29.29
CA TYR A 171 9.15 23.86 29.32
C TYR A 171 8.21 25.01 28.98
N LEU A 172 8.10 25.99 29.89
CA LEU A 172 7.36 27.23 29.65
C LEU A 172 8.30 28.23 28.97
N ASN A 173 8.09 28.49 27.67
CA ASN A 173 8.75 29.61 27.00
C ASN A 173 7.87 30.85 27.13
N GLY A 174 8.18 31.71 28.10
CA GLY A 174 7.62 33.04 28.15
C GLY A 174 8.21 33.90 27.04
N THR A 175 7.41 34.29 26.05
CA THR A 175 7.73 35.44 25.20
C THR A 175 7.43 36.72 25.97
N LYS A 176 8.36 37.68 25.97
CA LYS A 176 8.15 39.01 26.57
C LYS A 176 6.84 39.62 26.05
N ASN A 177 5.97 40.09 26.96
CA ASN A 177 4.70 40.80 26.73
C ASN A 177 3.40 40.00 26.45
N ILE A 178 3.13 38.88 27.14
CA ILE A 178 1.80 38.23 27.03
C ILE A 178 1.10 38.12 28.40
N LYS A 179 -0.10 38.71 28.53
CA LYS A 179 -0.98 38.67 29.72
C LYS A 179 -1.49 37.25 30.08
N THR A 180 -1.43 36.30 29.14
CA THR A 180 -1.91 34.93 29.30
C THR A 180 -1.11 33.98 28.42
N THR A 181 -0.40 33.03 29.02
CA THR A 181 0.29 31.95 28.28
C THR A 181 -0.51 30.68 28.45
N LEU A 182 -1.02 30.14 27.33
CA LEU A 182 -1.70 28.84 27.31
C LEU A 182 -0.73 27.79 26.80
N VAL A 183 -0.51 26.74 27.60
CA VAL A 183 0.25 25.56 27.19
C VAL A 183 -0.70 24.40 27.02
N GLU A 184 -0.96 23.99 25.77
CA GLU A 184 -1.79 22.83 25.46
C GLU A 184 -0.94 21.56 25.29
N VAL A 185 -1.39 20.47 25.92
CA VAL A 185 -0.83 19.12 25.83
C VAL A 185 -1.92 18.21 25.24
N ASN A 186 -1.71 17.66 24.05
CA ASN A 186 -2.67 16.73 23.46
C ASN A 186 -2.28 15.29 23.83
N LEU A 187 -3.15 14.61 24.58
CA LEU A 187 -3.05 13.21 25.01
C LEU A 187 -3.96 12.33 24.17
N ILE A 188 -3.45 11.18 23.72
CA ILE A 188 -4.30 10.09 23.20
C ILE A 188 -4.57 9.13 24.35
N LYS A 189 -5.83 8.73 24.54
CA LYS A 189 -6.19 7.72 25.55
C LYS A 189 -5.50 6.41 25.19
N PRO A 190 -4.56 5.91 26.01
CA PRO A 190 -3.93 4.64 25.74
C PRO A 190 -4.87 3.47 26.10
N GLN A 191 -4.71 2.34 25.43
CA GLN A 191 -5.58 1.19 25.64
C GLN A 191 -5.40 0.62 27.06
N GLY A 192 -6.51 0.35 27.75
CA GLY A 192 -6.49 -0.24 29.10
C GLY A 192 -6.35 0.74 30.27
N VAL A 193 -6.24 2.05 30.00
CA VAL A 193 -6.26 3.06 31.07
C VAL A 193 -7.71 3.44 31.43
N ALA A 194 -8.01 3.53 32.72
CA ALA A 194 -9.30 3.90 33.31
C ALA A 194 -9.38 5.34 33.86
N TYR A 195 -8.29 5.92 34.37
CA TYR A 195 -8.21 7.33 34.73
C TYR A 195 -6.76 7.83 34.76
N ILE A 196 -6.58 9.15 34.77
CA ILE A 196 -5.27 9.81 34.86
C ILE A 196 -5.21 10.63 36.16
N GLU A 197 -4.11 10.51 36.92
CA GLU A 197 -3.74 11.48 37.96
C GLU A 197 -2.75 12.48 37.36
N ILE A 198 -2.95 13.77 37.62
CA ILE A 198 -2.06 14.83 37.17
C ILE A 198 -1.52 15.51 38.41
N SER A 199 -0.19 15.60 38.51
CA SER A 199 0.52 16.17 39.63
C SER A 199 1.46 17.27 39.18
N CYS A 200 1.41 18.41 39.86
CA CYS A 200 2.27 19.56 39.56
C CYS A 200 3.20 19.80 40.76
N SER A 201 4.52 19.87 40.54
CA SER A 201 5.51 20.06 41.63
C SER A 201 6.60 21.07 41.28
N LYS A 202 7.21 21.65 42.33
CA LYS A 202 8.35 22.58 42.30
C LYS A 202 8.17 23.81 41.41
N TRP A 203 7.32 24.72 41.85
CA TRP A 203 7.26 26.06 41.29
C TRP A 203 8.08 27.01 42.17
N LYS A 204 9.16 27.61 41.64
CA LYS A 204 9.74 28.83 42.22
C LYS A 204 8.91 30.00 41.70
N ILE A 205 7.85 30.31 42.42
CA ILE A 205 6.95 31.42 42.13
C ILE A 205 6.95 32.29 43.39
N ASP A 206 7.73 33.37 43.39
CA ASP A 206 7.80 34.31 44.51
C ASP A 206 6.49 35.11 44.62
N GLU A 207 5.63 34.83 45.62
CA GLU A 207 4.41 35.60 45.97
C GLU A 207 3.57 36.15 44.79
N PHE A 208 2.81 35.28 44.12
CA PHE A 208 1.84 35.68 43.09
C PHE A 208 0.44 35.10 43.37
N SER A 209 -0.61 35.87 43.09
CA SER A 209 -1.98 35.36 42.97
C SER A 209 -2.25 34.99 41.52
N ILE A 210 -2.18 33.69 41.22
CA ILE A 210 -2.39 33.15 39.87
C ILE A 210 -3.77 32.47 39.82
N LEU A 211 -4.64 32.92 38.91
CA LEU A 211 -5.88 32.22 38.56
C LEU A 211 -5.54 31.23 37.45
N ASN A 212 -5.33 29.97 37.83
CA ASN A 212 -4.94 28.89 36.92
C ASN A 212 -6.10 27.94 36.69
N GLU A 213 -6.36 27.62 35.42
CA GLU A 213 -7.35 26.63 35.02
C GLU A 213 -6.73 25.55 34.14
N VAL A 214 -7.09 24.29 34.41
CA VAL A 214 -6.87 23.17 33.49
C VAL A 214 -8.10 23.08 32.60
N ILE A 215 -7.89 23.16 31.29
CA ILE A 215 -8.93 23.07 30.26
C ILE A 215 -8.79 21.72 29.56
N VAL A 216 -9.83 20.90 29.59
CA VAL A 216 -9.88 19.64 28.84
C VAL A 216 -10.78 19.82 27.61
N LYS A 217 -10.28 19.50 26.40
CA LYS A 217 -11.03 19.57 25.13
C LYS A 217 -10.94 18.24 24.39
N ARG A 218 -12.02 17.83 23.73
CA ARG A 218 -11.98 16.75 22.73
C ARG A 218 -11.51 17.30 21.39
N LYS A 219 -10.70 16.53 20.66
CA LYS A 219 -10.31 16.84 19.27
C LYS A 219 -10.46 15.59 18.40
N PRO A 220 -10.78 15.74 17.10
CA PRO A 220 -10.75 14.63 16.15
C PRO A 220 -9.40 13.94 16.15
N SER A 221 -9.40 12.60 16.14
CA SER A 221 -8.17 11.87 16.38
C SER A 221 -7.22 12.13 15.22
N ILE A 222 -6.02 12.57 15.55
CA ILE A 222 -5.00 12.82 14.54
C ILE A 222 -4.71 11.53 13.78
N LEU A 223 -4.71 10.39 14.46
CA LEU A 223 -4.56 9.08 13.85
C LEU A 223 -5.73 8.73 12.94
N GLN A 224 -6.98 9.08 13.26
CA GLN A 224 -8.11 8.84 12.36
C GLN A 224 -8.06 9.72 11.10
N VAL A 225 -7.71 11.00 11.25
CA VAL A 225 -7.52 11.91 10.11
C VAL A 225 -6.38 11.42 9.20
N LEU A 226 -5.30 10.94 9.81
CA LEU A 226 -4.17 10.37 9.09
C LEU A 226 -4.53 9.02 8.44
N ARG A 227 -5.20 8.10 9.14
CA ARG A 227 -5.71 6.85 8.57
C ARG A 227 -6.62 7.10 7.38
N LYS A 228 -7.47 8.12 7.45
CA LYS A 228 -8.34 8.52 6.33
C LYS A 228 -7.55 9.03 5.13
N ASN A 229 -6.54 9.88 5.35
CA ASN A 229 -5.71 10.44 4.28
C ASN A 229 -4.71 9.44 3.68
N TYR A 230 -4.40 8.34 4.37
CA TYR A 230 -3.48 7.30 3.91
C TYR A 230 -4.18 5.94 3.75
N ALA A 231 -5.53 5.91 3.74
CA ALA A 231 -6.32 4.69 3.78
C ALA A 231 -5.99 3.73 2.63
N GLY A 232 -5.75 4.27 1.43
CA GLY A 232 -5.34 3.47 0.27
C GLY A 232 -3.99 2.78 0.48
N ILE A 233 -2.99 3.51 0.99
CA ILE A 233 -1.66 2.97 1.27
C ILE A 233 -1.71 1.93 2.40
N LEU A 234 -2.42 2.22 3.49
CA LEU A 234 -2.57 1.31 4.63
C LEU A 234 -3.35 0.05 4.24
N SER A 235 -4.41 0.18 3.44
CA SER A 235 -5.15 -0.95 2.90
C SER A 235 -4.25 -1.86 2.05
N GLU A 236 -3.42 -1.26 1.20
CA GLU A 236 -2.44 -2.00 0.39
C GLU A 236 -1.35 -2.68 1.21
N LEU A 237 -0.87 -2.06 2.30
CA LEU A 237 0.09 -2.68 3.22
C LEU A 237 -0.49 -3.90 3.95
N ASN A 238 -1.71 -3.76 4.46
CA ASN A 238 -2.42 -4.81 5.21
C ASN A 238 -2.87 -5.96 4.31
N ASN A 239 -3.23 -5.67 3.05
CA ASN A 239 -3.74 -6.66 2.10
C ASN A 239 -2.98 -6.57 0.77
N PRO A 240 -1.68 -6.90 0.74
CA PRO A 240 -0.88 -6.75 -0.45
C PRO A 240 -1.38 -7.70 -1.55
N VAL A 241 -1.83 -7.13 -2.66
CA VAL A 241 -2.12 -7.91 -3.86
C VAL A 241 -0.80 -8.16 -4.57
N VAL A 242 -0.28 -9.38 -4.48
CA VAL A 242 0.85 -9.81 -5.33
C VAL A 242 0.34 -9.80 -6.77
N LYS A 243 0.73 -8.80 -7.53
CA LYS A 243 0.27 -8.63 -8.92
C LYS A 243 0.94 -9.65 -9.82
N HIS A 244 2.24 -9.88 -9.61
CA HIS A 244 3.05 -10.86 -10.34
C HIS A 244 4.24 -11.31 -9.48
N PRO A 245 4.34 -12.60 -9.08
CA PRO A 245 5.55 -13.09 -8.43
C PRO A 245 6.71 -13.04 -9.44
N LEU A 246 7.76 -12.29 -9.10
CA LEU A 246 8.91 -12.08 -9.97
C LEU A 246 9.87 -13.27 -9.86
N SER A 247 10.35 -13.81 -10.99
CA SER A 247 11.49 -14.73 -10.94
C SER A 247 12.75 -13.93 -10.60
N VAL A 248 13.38 -14.24 -9.47
CA VAL A 248 14.48 -13.45 -8.88
C VAL A 248 15.86 -13.90 -9.32
N ASN A 249 16.83 -12.98 -9.35
CA ASN A 249 18.26 -13.29 -9.44
C ASN A 249 18.79 -13.58 -8.04
N LYS A 250 19.21 -14.81 -7.78
CA LYS A 250 19.78 -15.20 -6.48
C LYS A 250 20.95 -14.30 -6.11
N SER A 251 21.03 -13.90 -4.84
CA SER A 251 22.09 -13.04 -4.28
C SER A 251 22.09 -11.58 -4.74
N LYS A 252 21.13 -11.14 -5.57
CA LYS A 252 20.99 -9.73 -5.95
C LYS A 252 20.12 -8.95 -4.96
N VAL A 253 20.69 -7.92 -4.36
CA VAL A 253 20.01 -7.07 -3.37
C VAL A 253 19.91 -5.65 -3.88
N CYS A 254 18.69 -5.10 -3.85
CA CYS A 254 18.48 -3.68 -4.08
C CYS A 254 18.48 -2.94 -2.75
N TYR A 255 19.43 -2.02 -2.56
CA TYR A 255 19.53 -1.20 -1.36
C TYR A 255 19.05 0.23 -1.63
N VAL A 256 17.88 0.59 -1.13
CA VAL A 256 17.22 1.88 -1.39
C VAL A 256 17.62 2.92 -0.35
N LEU A 257 18.25 4.01 -0.79
CA LEU A 257 18.95 5.00 0.02
C LEU A 257 18.28 6.38 -0.04
N ASN A 258 17.99 6.95 1.13
CA ASN A 258 17.47 8.32 1.24
C ASN A 258 18.51 9.39 0.84
N GLN A 259 19.78 9.16 1.21
CA GLN A 259 20.94 9.97 0.85
C GLN A 259 22.06 9.05 0.34
N SER A 260 22.80 9.47 -0.68
CA SER A 260 23.81 8.62 -1.33
C SER A 260 24.99 9.41 -1.86
N LEU A 261 26.12 8.71 -2.04
CA LEU A 261 27.26 9.22 -2.80
C LEU A 261 26.89 9.39 -4.29
N PRO A 262 27.61 10.27 -5.02
CA PRO A 262 28.63 11.21 -4.53
C PRO A 262 28.05 12.53 -4.00
N TYR A 263 26.72 12.69 -4.01
CA TYR A 263 26.08 13.99 -3.78
C TYR A 263 26.04 14.43 -2.31
N GLN A 264 26.09 13.48 -1.37
CA GLN A 264 26.30 13.75 0.06
C GLN A 264 27.31 12.76 0.65
N SER A 265 28.15 13.26 1.55
CA SER A 265 29.20 12.50 2.25
C SER A 265 29.02 12.48 3.78
N GLU A 266 27.82 12.81 4.27
CA GLU A 266 27.47 12.74 5.69
C GLU A 266 27.26 11.30 6.17
N GLY A 267 27.09 11.11 7.49
CA GLY A 267 27.04 9.80 8.15
C GLY A 267 26.07 8.77 7.55
N TYR A 268 24.95 9.20 6.95
CA TYR A 268 24.03 8.29 6.28
C TYR A 268 24.60 7.73 4.96
N ALA A 269 25.26 8.58 4.16
CA ALA A 269 25.84 8.15 2.90
C ALA A 269 27.10 7.29 3.12
N THR A 270 27.98 7.68 4.06
CA THR A 270 29.19 6.93 4.39
C THR A 270 28.86 5.54 4.95
N ARG A 271 27.90 5.44 5.87
CA ARG A 271 27.38 4.15 6.36
C ARG A 271 26.87 3.27 5.23
N SER A 272 26.01 3.82 4.36
CA SER A 272 25.42 3.04 3.26
C SER A 272 26.49 2.48 2.34
N HIS A 273 27.49 3.29 2.01
CA HIS A 273 28.59 2.90 1.14
C HIS A 273 29.48 1.83 1.78
N ALA A 274 29.84 2.00 3.06
CA ALA A 274 30.66 1.03 3.78
C ALA A 274 29.94 -0.32 3.93
N LEU A 275 28.65 -0.30 4.25
CA LEU A 275 27.84 -1.51 4.35
C LEU A 275 27.65 -2.19 2.98
N ALA A 276 27.38 -1.42 1.91
CA ALA A 276 27.29 -1.95 0.55
C ALA A 276 28.61 -2.60 0.09
N SER A 277 29.74 -1.98 0.43
CA SER A 277 31.09 -2.51 0.17
C SER A 277 31.34 -3.83 0.90
N ALA A 278 31.01 -3.90 2.19
CA ALA A 278 31.16 -5.12 2.97
C ALA A 278 30.23 -6.26 2.47
N MET A 279 28.98 -5.94 2.11
CA MET A 279 28.05 -6.91 1.52
C MET A 279 28.56 -7.44 0.16
N LYS A 280 29.10 -6.56 -0.69
CA LYS A 280 29.72 -6.97 -1.96
C LYS A 280 30.93 -7.87 -1.74
N ASN A 281 31.80 -7.55 -0.77
CA ASN A 281 32.96 -8.37 -0.42
C ASN A 281 32.58 -9.77 0.07
N GLN A 282 31.35 -9.94 0.58
CA GLN A 282 30.77 -11.24 0.97
C GLN A 282 30.03 -11.96 -0.17
N GLY A 283 30.13 -11.44 -1.40
CA GLY A 283 29.60 -12.08 -2.60
C GLY A 283 28.16 -11.71 -2.96
N LEU A 284 27.55 -10.71 -2.31
CA LEU A 284 26.24 -10.20 -2.72
C LEU A 284 26.37 -9.26 -3.92
N ASP A 285 25.44 -9.38 -4.88
CA ASP A 285 25.31 -8.46 -6.01
C ASP A 285 24.44 -7.26 -5.58
N ILE A 286 25.09 -6.19 -5.15
CA ILE A 286 24.42 -5.01 -4.56
C ILE A 286 24.21 -3.93 -5.62
N VAL A 287 22.95 -3.46 -5.73
CA VAL A 287 22.60 -2.25 -6.47
C VAL A 287 22.03 -1.22 -5.51
N CYS A 288 22.70 -0.07 -5.38
CA CYS A 288 22.24 1.03 -4.56
C CYS A 288 21.29 1.94 -5.36
N LEU A 289 20.02 1.99 -4.98
CA LEU A 289 19.03 2.88 -5.57
C LEU A 289 18.87 4.12 -4.71
N SER A 290 19.06 5.31 -5.26
CA SER A 290 18.67 6.52 -4.54
C SER A 290 17.15 6.67 -4.55
N ARG A 291 16.58 7.24 -3.48
CA ARG A 291 15.15 7.51 -3.43
C ARG A 291 14.69 8.30 -4.67
N PRO A 292 13.48 8.05 -5.19
CA PRO A 292 12.95 8.81 -6.31
C PRO A 292 13.01 10.33 -6.11
N GLY A 293 13.50 11.03 -7.14
CA GLY A 293 13.72 12.48 -7.15
C GLY A 293 15.02 12.97 -6.50
N TYR A 294 15.88 12.10 -5.95
CA TYR A 294 17.20 12.50 -5.43
C TYR A 294 18.28 12.56 -6.53
N PRO A 295 19.22 13.53 -6.54
CA PRO A 295 19.43 14.60 -5.54
C PRO A 295 18.63 15.89 -5.78
N GLU A 296 18.03 16.06 -6.96
CA GLU A 296 17.43 17.33 -7.41
C GLU A 296 16.30 17.84 -6.50
N SER A 297 15.54 16.93 -5.89
CA SER A 297 14.46 17.27 -4.95
C SER A 297 14.95 17.75 -3.58
N PHE A 298 16.23 17.55 -3.26
CA PHE A 298 16.79 17.75 -1.92
C PHE A 298 17.87 18.83 -1.89
N LEU A 299 18.79 18.83 -2.84
CA LEU A 299 19.91 19.76 -2.87
C LEU A 299 19.60 20.92 -3.82
N LYS A 300 19.46 22.14 -3.28
CA LYS A 300 19.13 23.35 -4.05
C LYS A 300 20.13 23.59 -5.20
N ASP A 301 21.41 23.31 -4.96
CA ASP A 301 22.52 23.52 -5.91
C ASP A 301 22.50 22.57 -7.11
N TYR A 302 21.65 21.53 -7.07
CA TYR A 302 21.54 20.50 -8.10
C TYR A 302 20.23 20.58 -8.87
N LYS A 303 19.38 21.59 -8.62
CA LYS A 303 18.14 21.81 -9.38
C LYS A 303 18.36 22.10 -10.87
N GLU A 304 19.56 22.54 -11.25
CA GLU A 304 19.88 23.03 -12.60
C GLU A 304 21.08 22.31 -13.26
N LYS A 305 21.66 21.29 -12.61
CA LYS A 305 22.81 20.52 -13.16
C LYS A 305 22.36 19.17 -13.73
N ASN A 306 22.92 18.77 -14.87
CA ASN A 306 22.74 17.43 -15.46
C ASN A 306 23.37 16.38 -14.53
N THR A 307 22.60 15.86 -13.58
CA THR A 307 23.05 14.84 -12.64
C THR A 307 23.15 13.47 -13.33
N SER A 308 24.23 12.74 -13.07
CA SER A 308 24.38 11.39 -13.59
C SER A 308 23.27 10.48 -13.05
N LEU A 309 22.70 9.65 -13.92
CA LEU A 309 21.70 8.64 -13.54
C LEU A 309 22.32 7.41 -12.88
N THR A 310 23.61 7.20 -13.12
CA THR A 310 24.36 6.05 -12.63
C THR A 310 25.77 6.48 -12.22
N ASP A 311 26.27 5.98 -11.10
CA ASP A 311 27.67 6.15 -10.74
C ASP A 311 28.25 4.84 -10.24
N ASP A 312 29.55 4.69 -10.43
CA ASP A 312 30.36 3.59 -9.94
C ASP A 312 31.42 4.13 -8.99
N ILE A 313 31.30 3.80 -7.70
CA ILE A 313 32.17 4.30 -6.64
C ILE A 313 32.66 3.10 -5.85
N ASP A 314 33.98 2.87 -5.81
CA ASP A 314 34.61 1.70 -5.17
C ASP A 314 33.98 0.36 -5.62
N GLY A 315 33.52 0.32 -6.87
CA GLY A 315 32.81 -0.82 -7.47
C GLY A 315 31.38 -1.02 -6.99
N ILE A 316 30.78 -0.07 -6.28
CA ILE A 316 29.37 -0.07 -5.90
C ILE A 316 28.56 0.69 -6.95
N HIS A 317 27.59 -0.01 -7.55
CA HIS A 317 26.70 0.52 -8.56
C HIS A 317 25.58 1.35 -7.92
N TYR A 318 25.61 2.67 -8.12
CA TYR A 318 24.55 3.59 -7.76
C TYR A 318 23.66 3.88 -8.96
N GLN A 319 22.34 3.79 -8.80
CA GLN A 319 21.35 4.19 -9.80
C GLN A 319 20.30 5.14 -9.22
N ARG A 320 19.76 6.04 -10.05
CA ARG A 320 18.83 7.09 -9.61
C ARG A 320 17.56 7.10 -10.44
N LEU A 321 16.47 7.47 -9.76
CA LEU A 321 15.15 7.62 -10.34
C LEU A 321 14.80 9.11 -10.32
N LYS A 322 14.59 9.71 -11.51
CA LYS A 322 14.35 11.16 -11.64
C LYS A 322 13.01 11.62 -11.08
N GLU A 323 12.00 10.79 -11.22
CA GLU A 323 10.62 11.09 -10.83
C GLU A 323 10.12 10.10 -9.76
N PRO A 324 9.17 10.51 -8.90
CA PRO A 324 8.60 11.86 -8.78
C PRO A 324 9.53 12.90 -8.13
N LYS A 325 9.51 14.14 -8.63
CA LYS A 325 10.17 15.29 -7.95
C LYS A 325 9.29 15.94 -6.89
N GLY A 326 9.85 16.15 -5.70
CA GLY A 326 9.29 17.01 -4.64
C GLY A 326 8.23 16.36 -3.74
N TRP A 327 7.87 17.07 -2.67
CA TRP A 327 7.10 16.56 -1.53
C TRP A 327 5.63 16.99 -1.49
N LYS A 328 5.10 17.58 -2.58
CA LYS A 328 3.73 18.12 -2.57
C LYS A 328 2.71 16.98 -2.55
N GLY A 329 2.11 16.76 -1.39
CA GLY A 329 1.20 15.64 -1.12
C GLY A 329 1.97 14.35 -0.88
N THR A 330 2.40 14.12 0.37
CA THR A 330 3.24 12.97 0.77
C THR A 330 2.65 11.63 0.32
N GLU A 331 1.33 11.44 0.41
CA GLU A 331 0.61 10.27 -0.11
C GLU A 331 0.83 10.06 -1.62
N ASN A 332 0.61 11.11 -2.42
CA ASN A 332 0.80 11.08 -3.87
C ASN A 332 2.27 10.81 -4.25
N TYR A 333 3.21 11.36 -3.49
CA TYR A 333 4.63 11.04 -3.66
C TYR A 333 4.89 9.56 -3.39
N ILE A 334 4.36 8.99 -2.28
CA ILE A 334 4.54 7.58 -1.94
C ILE A 334 4.01 6.68 -3.05
N THR A 335 2.81 6.95 -3.56
CA THR A 335 2.18 6.17 -4.65
C THR A 335 2.98 6.24 -5.94
N LYS A 336 3.48 7.42 -6.33
CA LYS A 336 4.29 7.57 -7.55
C LYS A 336 5.68 6.93 -7.40
N ALA A 337 6.31 7.13 -6.25
CA ALA A 337 7.60 6.55 -5.93
C ALA A 337 7.53 5.01 -5.89
N SER A 338 6.46 4.43 -5.35
CA SER A 338 6.28 2.97 -5.32
C SER A 338 6.10 2.40 -6.72
N ASN A 339 5.39 3.09 -7.62
CA ASN A 339 5.26 2.65 -9.02
C ASN A 339 6.60 2.66 -9.77
N GLU A 340 7.44 3.68 -9.58
CA GLU A 340 8.77 3.74 -10.21
C GLU A 340 9.73 2.69 -9.64
N LEU A 341 9.71 2.49 -8.32
CA LEU A 341 10.49 1.43 -7.68
C LEU A 341 10.02 0.04 -8.12
N GLU A 342 8.71 -0.19 -8.26
CA GLU A 342 8.16 -1.44 -8.79
C GLU A 342 8.67 -1.71 -10.21
N ARG A 343 8.64 -0.71 -11.10
CA ARG A 343 9.21 -0.82 -12.45
C ARG A 343 10.68 -1.18 -12.39
N LYS A 344 11.44 -0.54 -11.49
CA LYS A 344 12.88 -0.78 -11.36
C LYS A 344 13.19 -2.15 -10.76
N PHE A 345 12.41 -2.64 -9.80
CA PHE A 345 12.56 -3.97 -9.23
C PHE A 345 12.21 -5.06 -10.25
N LYS A 346 11.23 -4.85 -11.14
CA LYS A 346 10.98 -5.76 -12.27
C LYS A 346 12.16 -5.86 -13.23
N GLU A 347 12.87 -4.75 -13.45
CA GLU A 347 14.08 -4.70 -14.28
C GLU A 347 15.27 -5.42 -13.61
N LEU A 348 15.53 -5.10 -12.35
CA LEU A 348 16.71 -5.60 -11.63
C LEU A 348 16.53 -7.04 -11.12
N ARG A 349 15.29 -7.45 -10.86
CA ARG A 349 14.90 -8.76 -10.33
C ARG A 349 15.65 -9.14 -9.05
N PRO A 350 15.65 -8.29 -8.00
CA PRO A 350 16.36 -8.60 -6.77
C PRO A 350 15.71 -9.77 -6.03
N SER A 351 16.50 -10.57 -5.33
CA SER A 351 16.01 -11.58 -4.40
C SER A 351 15.61 -10.99 -3.04
N CYS A 352 16.09 -9.79 -2.71
CA CYS A 352 15.67 -9.01 -1.54
C CYS A 352 15.78 -7.51 -1.79
N VAL A 353 14.86 -6.73 -1.21
CA VAL A 353 14.94 -5.27 -1.16
C VAL A 353 15.24 -4.85 0.27
N MET A 354 16.26 -4.02 0.46
CA MET A 354 16.56 -3.38 1.74
C MET A 354 16.38 -1.87 1.58
N ALA A 355 15.82 -1.18 2.57
CA ALA A 355 15.71 0.28 2.52
C ALA A 355 16.15 0.91 3.85
N ALA A 356 16.89 2.02 3.76
CA ALA A 356 17.28 2.83 4.93
C ALA A 356 16.20 3.88 5.28
N SER A 357 16.14 4.31 6.54
CA SER A 357 15.26 5.41 6.98
C SER A 357 15.28 6.64 6.06
N ASP A 358 14.17 7.31 5.83
CA ASP A 358 12.90 7.32 6.60
C ASP A 358 11.71 6.69 5.83
N PHE A 359 10.48 6.81 6.37
CA PHE A 359 9.26 6.29 5.77
C PHE A 359 9.06 6.79 4.34
N LYS A 360 9.55 7.96 4.00
CA LYS A 360 9.39 8.51 2.65
C LYS A 360 10.31 7.84 1.64
N ASN A 361 11.39 7.24 2.10
CA ASN A 361 12.24 6.38 1.28
C ASN A 361 11.77 4.92 1.30
N ALA A 362 11.54 4.39 2.49
CA ALA A 362 11.37 2.96 2.71
C ALA A 362 9.92 2.48 2.50
N LEU A 363 8.89 3.28 2.80
CA LEU A 363 7.49 2.89 2.56
C LEU A 363 7.16 2.68 1.07
N PRO A 364 7.58 3.55 0.14
CA PRO A 364 7.42 3.28 -1.29
C PRO A 364 8.12 2.00 -1.75
N ALA A 365 9.31 1.71 -1.20
CA ALA A 365 10.07 0.51 -1.52
C ALA A 365 9.39 -0.76 -0.97
N LEU A 366 8.83 -0.69 0.25
CA LEU A 366 8.05 -1.78 0.83
C LEU A 366 6.81 -2.11 -0.01
N LEU A 367 6.03 -1.09 -0.41
CA LEU A 367 4.86 -1.28 -1.27
C LEU A 367 5.25 -1.96 -2.59
N ALA A 368 6.31 -1.48 -3.23
CA ALA A 368 6.82 -2.05 -4.46
C ALA A 368 7.29 -3.51 -4.30
N ALA A 369 8.01 -3.82 -3.21
CA ALA A 369 8.47 -5.17 -2.90
C ALA A 369 7.30 -6.13 -2.64
N LYS A 370 6.31 -5.72 -1.82
CA LYS A 370 5.09 -6.50 -1.53
C LYS A 370 4.27 -6.82 -2.79
N ARG A 371 4.09 -5.87 -3.70
CA ARG A 371 3.40 -6.09 -5.00
C ARG A 371 4.05 -7.17 -5.87
N LEU A 372 5.35 -7.40 -5.67
CA LEU A 372 6.17 -8.33 -6.44
C LEU A 372 6.49 -9.63 -5.67
N GLY A 373 6.06 -9.74 -4.41
CA GLY A 373 6.38 -10.88 -3.54
C GLY A 373 7.88 -10.97 -3.19
N ILE A 374 8.59 -9.85 -3.13
CA ILE A 374 10.02 -9.80 -2.79
C ILE A 374 10.18 -9.49 -1.30
N PRO A 375 11.05 -10.20 -0.54
CA PRO A 375 11.31 -9.89 0.86
C PRO A 375 11.84 -8.48 1.03
N PHE A 376 11.38 -7.83 2.08
CA PHE A 376 11.74 -6.47 2.42
C PHE A 376 12.37 -6.36 3.81
N ILE A 377 13.57 -5.78 3.87
CA ILE A 377 14.28 -5.47 5.11
C ILE A 377 14.27 -3.96 5.33
N TYR A 378 13.79 -3.52 6.50
CA TYR A 378 13.86 -2.11 6.90
C TYR A 378 15.06 -1.87 7.82
N GLU A 379 15.93 -0.92 7.46
CA GLU A 379 17.02 -0.45 8.31
C GLU A 379 16.67 0.89 8.97
N VAL A 380 16.32 0.81 10.26
CA VAL A 380 16.00 1.97 11.10
C VAL A 380 17.29 2.59 11.63
N ARG A 381 17.66 3.76 11.09
CA ARG A 381 18.91 4.46 11.45
C ARG A 381 18.72 5.56 12.49
N GLY A 382 17.47 5.88 12.81
CA GLY A 382 17.09 6.90 13.76
C GLY A 382 15.61 7.26 13.59
N PHE A 383 15.07 7.95 14.58
CA PHE A 383 13.69 8.45 14.55
C PHE A 383 13.72 9.93 14.20
N TRP A 384 13.30 10.26 12.98
CA TRP A 384 13.37 11.64 12.48
C TRP A 384 12.45 12.55 13.30
N GLU A 385 11.29 12.06 13.74
CA GLU A 385 10.38 12.78 14.64
C GLU A 385 11.10 13.19 15.95
N ILE A 386 11.86 12.29 16.57
CA ILE A 386 12.63 12.53 17.81
C ILE A 386 13.82 13.47 17.55
N THR A 387 14.41 13.38 16.37
CA THR A 387 15.50 14.29 15.95
C THR A 387 15.00 15.73 15.85
N HIS A 388 13.78 15.94 15.33
CA HIS A 388 13.18 17.27 15.25
C HIS A 388 12.80 17.79 16.64
N GLU A 389 12.22 16.95 17.50
CA GLU A 389 11.93 17.27 18.90
C GLU A 389 13.18 17.78 19.64
N SER A 390 14.32 17.11 19.47
CA SER A 390 15.57 17.49 20.13
C SER A 390 16.09 18.86 19.70
N LYS A 391 15.70 19.35 18.52
CA LYS A 391 16.05 20.70 18.04
C LYS A 391 15.00 21.74 18.42
N GLN A 392 13.73 21.33 18.44
CA GLN A 392 12.59 22.19 18.73
C GLN A 392 11.52 21.36 19.47
N PRO A 393 11.52 21.35 20.81
CA PRO A 393 10.63 20.49 21.59
C PRO A 393 9.14 20.70 21.28
N THR A 394 8.72 21.89 20.84
CA THR A 394 7.32 22.18 20.52
C THR A 394 6.77 21.42 19.30
N VAL A 395 7.62 20.83 18.46
CA VAL A 395 7.17 20.07 17.26
C VAL A 395 6.39 18.82 17.61
N VAL A 396 6.53 18.30 18.83
CA VAL A 396 5.82 17.12 19.33
C VAL A 396 4.30 17.33 19.37
N GLN A 397 3.86 18.59 19.31
CA GLN A 397 2.44 18.97 19.27
C GLN A 397 1.90 19.04 17.84
N THR A 398 2.74 18.81 16.82
CA THR A 398 2.37 19.00 15.41
C THR A 398 1.85 17.70 14.78
N ALA A 399 0.88 17.83 13.87
CA ALA A 399 0.36 16.68 13.13
C ALA A 399 1.43 15.93 12.33
N ASN A 400 2.45 16.64 11.86
CA ASN A 400 3.54 16.04 11.10
C ASN A 400 4.44 15.14 11.96
N TYR A 401 4.62 15.45 13.25
CA TYR A 401 5.37 14.61 14.18
C TYR A 401 4.68 13.25 14.33
N HIS A 402 3.40 13.26 14.70
CA HIS A 402 2.63 12.02 14.90
C HIS A 402 2.42 11.25 13.60
N LEU A 403 2.27 11.93 12.47
CA LEU A 403 2.22 11.27 11.16
C LEU A 403 3.53 10.54 10.83
N THR A 404 4.67 11.19 11.07
CA THR A 404 5.98 10.58 10.82
C THR A 404 6.14 9.35 11.71
N GLN A 405 5.88 9.48 13.01
CA GLN A 405 5.95 8.37 13.96
C GLN A 405 5.02 7.21 13.56
N TYR A 406 3.79 7.52 13.17
CA TYR A 406 2.78 6.53 12.77
C TYR A 406 3.23 5.77 11.53
N LEU A 407 3.61 6.47 10.45
CA LEU A 407 4.04 5.82 9.21
C LEU A 407 5.36 5.06 9.34
N GLU A 408 6.29 5.52 10.18
CA GLU A 408 7.50 4.77 10.54
C GLU A 408 7.17 3.47 11.26
N THR A 409 6.18 3.51 12.16
CA THR A 409 5.72 2.33 12.91
C THR A 409 5.02 1.33 12.00
N GLU A 410 4.09 1.79 11.16
CA GLU A 410 3.40 0.96 10.18
C GLU A 410 4.38 0.31 9.19
N LEU A 411 5.36 1.07 8.70
CA LEU A 411 6.44 0.57 7.86
C LEU A 411 7.22 -0.56 8.56
N ALA A 412 7.63 -0.35 9.81
CA ALA A 412 8.36 -1.37 10.57
C ALA A 412 7.52 -2.63 10.78
N LEU A 413 6.25 -2.49 11.18
CA LEU A 413 5.31 -3.62 11.41
C LEU A 413 5.10 -4.49 10.17
N HIS A 414 5.16 -3.88 8.98
CA HIS A 414 4.90 -4.56 7.71
C HIS A 414 6.16 -5.05 6.98
N ALA A 415 7.36 -4.71 7.47
CA ALA A 415 8.61 -5.26 6.95
C ALA A 415 8.77 -6.73 7.34
N ASP A 416 9.41 -7.54 6.48
CA ASP A 416 9.68 -8.95 6.80
C ASP A 416 10.76 -9.07 7.88
N TYR A 417 11.68 -8.10 7.93
CA TYR A 417 12.66 -7.97 9.00
C TYR A 417 13.10 -6.53 9.22
N VAL A 418 13.46 -6.19 10.45
CA VAL A 418 13.95 -4.86 10.82
C VAL A 418 15.33 -4.94 11.45
N PHE A 419 16.24 -4.09 10.97
CA PHE A 419 17.52 -3.84 11.61
C PHE A 419 17.53 -2.44 12.25
N THR A 420 18.15 -2.31 13.42
CA THR A 420 18.27 -1.03 14.15
C THR A 420 19.62 -0.88 14.84
N LEU A 421 20.01 0.33 15.26
CA LEU A 421 21.40 0.61 15.64
C LEU A 421 21.77 0.25 17.09
N THR A 422 20.84 0.37 18.03
CA THR A 422 21.09 0.25 19.48
C THR A 422 19.98 -0.56 20.16
N GLU A 423 20.24 -1.09 21.34
CA GLU A 423 19.21 -1.82 22.10
C GLU A 423 18.09 -0.89 22.56
N ALA A 424 18.42 0.36 22.88
CA ALA A 424 17.42 1.39 23.19
C ALA A 424 16.43 1.60 22.02
N MET A 425 16.93 1.68 20.77
CA MET A 425 16.06 1.78 19.59
C MET A 425 15.26 0.49 19.35
N ARG A 426 15.87 -0.68 19.58
CA ARG A 426 15.18 -1.97 19.45
C ARG A 426 14.02 -2.08 20.45
N THR A 427 14.26 -1.72 21.69
CA THR A 427 13.25 -1.70 22.75
C THR A 427 12.10 -0.75 22.39
N LEU A 428 12.40 0.43 21.85
CA LEU A 428 11.38 1.38 21.39
C LEU A 428 10.56 0.86 20.20
N LEU A 429 11.18 0.12 19.27
CA LEU A 429 10.43 -0.52 18.19
C LEU A 429 9.51 -1.62 18.72
N ILE A 430 9.98 -2.42 19.67
CA ILE A 430 9.16 -3.46 20.33
C ILE A 430 7.99 -2.83 21.07
N SER A 431 8.21 -1.73 21.81
CA SER A 431 7.14 -1.02 22.50
C SER A 431 6.13 -0.36 21.55
N ARG A 432 6.51 -0.14 20.28
CA ARG A 432 5.61 0.30 19.20
C ARG A 432 4.82 -0.86 18.55
N GLY A 433 4.95 -2.09 19.06
CA GLY A 433 4.18 -3.27 18.62
C GLY A 433 4.97 -4.27 17.78
N LEU A 434 6.27 -4.04 17.55
CA LEU A 434 7.10 -4.94 16.75
C LEU A 434 7.46 -6.22 17.52
N GLU A 435 7.32 -7.39 16.91
CA GLU A 435 7.71 -8.65 17.55
C GLU A 435 9.23 -8.71 17.75
N ALA A 436 9.68 -9.13 18.94
CA ALA A 436 11.09 -9.12 19.30
C ALA A 436 12.00 -9.97 18.39
N ASN A 437 11.45 -11.02 17.78
CA ASN A 437 12.15 -11.88 16.82
C ASN A 437 12.25 -11.28 15.40
N LYS A 438 11.48 -10.22 15.09
CA LYS A 438 11.51 -9.52 13.80
C LYS A 438 12.45 -8.31 13.77
N VAL A 439 13.15 -8.04 14.87
CA VAL A 439 14.07 -6.91 14.99
C VAL A 439 15.40 -7.31 15.63
N ALA A 440 16.50 -6.94 14.98
CA ALA A 440 17.86 -7.18 15.47
C ALA A 440 18.78 -5.97 15.33
N LEU A 441 19.91 -6.03 16.02
CA LEU A 441 20.93 -4.98 15.99
C LEU A 441 21.81 -5.07 14.74
N LEU A 442 21.93 -3.93 14.07
CA LEU A 442 22.88 -3.66 12.99
C LEU A 442 23.63 -2.37 13.36
N PRO A 443 24.53 -2.42 14.36
CA PRO A 443 25.12 -1.23 14.97
C PRO A 443 25.95 -0.41 13.98
N ASN A 444 26.29 0.81 14.38
CA ASN A 444 27.33 1.57 13.71
C ASN A 444 28.67 0.84 13.81
N SER A 445 29.42 0.84 12.71
CA SER A 445 30.71 0.17 12.57
C SER A 445 31.73 1.10 11.92
N CYS A 446 32.98 0.68 11.86
CA CYS A 446 34.05 1.42 11.18
C CYS A 446 34.86 0.50 10.26
N ASP A 447 35.55 1.11 9.30
CA ASP A 447 36.54 0.43 8.47
C ASP A 447 37.90 0.49 9.19
N VAL A 448 38.17 -0.54 9.99
CA VAL A 448 39.39 -0.63 10.80
C VAL A 448 40.67 -0.78 9.98
N SER A 449 40.55 -1.17 8.70
CA SER A 449 41.70 -1.20 7.78
C SER A 449 42.11 0.22 7.39
N LYS A 450 41.14 1.09 7.11
CA LYS A 450 41.40 2.51 6.82
C LYS A 450 41.89 3.24 8.06
N PHE A 451 41.29 2.99 9.22
CA PHE A 451 41.65 3.62 10.50
C PHE A 451 42.63 2.75 11.31
N ASN A 452 43.81 2.53 10.73
CA ASN A 452 44.85 1.69 11.32
C ASN A 452 46.02 2.55 11.84
N PRO A 453 46.33 2.57 13.15
CA PRO A 453 47.42 3.38 13.70
C PRO A 453 48.82 2.94 13.23
N LEU A 454 48.99 1.69 12.75
CA LEU A 454 50.26 1.22 12.18
C LEU A 454 50.54 1.84 10.80
N GLU A 455 49.49 2.03 9.99
CA GLU A 455 49.58 2.65 8.66
C GLU A 455 49.45 4.17 8.72
N ASN A 456 48.89 4.70 9.82
CA ASN A 456 48.67 6.11 10.05
C ASN A 456 49.32 6.51 11.39
N PRO A 457 50.66 6.48 11.50
CA PRO A 457 51.38 6.88 12.71
C PRO A 457 51.17 8.37 13.00
N LYS A 458 51.55 8.81 14.22
CA LYS A 458 51.42 10.22 14.66
C LYS A 458 52.10 11.15 13.64
N ASP A 459 51.32 12.07 13.08
CA ASP A 459 51.77 13.00 12.04
C ASP A 459 52.46 14.23 12.64
N TYR A 460 53.79 14.17 12.72
CA TYR A 460 54.61 15.25 13.28
C TYR A 460 54.60 16.53 12.44
N ASN A 461 54.42 16.43 11.11
CA ASN A 461 54.31 17.61 10.26
C ASN A 461 53.01 18.37 10.55
N LEU A 462 51.91 17.64 10.78
CA LEU A 462 50.64 18.24 11.16
C LEU A 462 50.70 18.90 12.54
N LEU A 463 51.43 18.32 13.51
CA LEU A 463 51.67 18.96 14.81
C LEU A 463 52.38 20.31 14.67
N GLU A 464 53.44 20.36 13.86
CA GLU A 464 54.19 21.59 13.58
C GLU A 464 53.30 22.64 12.90
N GLN A 465 52.56 22.24 11.86
CA GLN A 465 51.63 23.12 11.14
C GLN A 465 50.56 23.74 12.05
N LEU A 466 50.09 22.98 13.04
CA LEU A 466 49.06 23.41 13.98
C LEU A 466 49.62 24.05 15.27
N ASN A 467 50.95 24.19 15.38
CA ASN A 467 51.65 24.70 16.56
C ASN A 467 51.32 23.92 17.87
N ILE A 468 51.18 22.61 17.76
CA ILE A 468 50.97 21.71 18.89
C ILE A 468 52.34 21.18 19.36
N PRO A 469 52.78 21.43 20.61
CA PRO A 469 54.04 20.89 21.10
C PRO A 469 54.03 19.36 21.16
N GLU A 470 55.13 18.72 20.77
CA GLU A 470 55.24 17.27 20.60
C GLU A 470 54.84 16.45 21.84
N ASN A 471 55.24 16.93 23.02
CA ASN A 471 55.02 16.26 24.31
C ASN A 471 53.76 16.74 25.05
N THR A 472 52.88 17.51 24.39
CA THR A 472 51.64 17.99 24.98
C THR A 472 50.47 17.10 24.58
N PRO A 473 49.72 16.52 25.54
CA PRO A 473 48.53 15.75 25.23
C PRO A 473 47.49 16.57 24.47
N THR A 474 46.94 15.98 23.40
CA THR A 474 45.92 16.62 22.56
C THR A 474 44.55 15.98 22.78
N ILE A 475 43.59 16.78 23.22
CA ILE A 475 42.16 16.45 23.28
C ILE A 475 41.56 16.77 21.92
N GLY A 476 40.83 15.85 21.29
CA GLY A 476 40.31 16.11 19.95
C GLY A 476 38.97 15.51 19.61
N TYR A 477 38.16 16.29 18.89
CA TYR A 477 36.87 15.89 18.35
C TYR A 477 36.83 16.16 16.84
N ILE A 478 36.38 15.17 16.07
CA ILE A 478 36.20 15.28 14.61
C ILE A 478 34.74 14.99 14.28
N GLY A 479 34.03 15.98 13.74
CA GLY A 479 32.65 15.81 13.30
C GLY A 479 31.83 17.09 13.29
N THR A 480 30.56 16.96 12.94
CA THR A 480 29.61 18.10 12.90
C THR A 480 29.42 18.73 14.29
N PHE A 481 29.34 20.06 14.34
CA PHE A 481 29.09 20.82 15.58
C PHE A 481 27.59 21.06 15.76
N ASN A 482 26.89 20.05 16.27
CA ASN A 482 25.51 20.20 16.74
C ASN A 482 25.52 20.48 18.25
N SER A 483 24.58 21.29 18.73
CA SER A 483 24.49 21.64 20.16
C SER A 483 24.34 20.42 21.09
N TYR A 484 23.66 19.36 20.62
CA TYR A 484 23.50 18.13 21.39
C TYR A 484 24.79 17.28 21.51
N GLU A 485 25.84 17.57 20.72
CA GLU A 485 27.13 16.90 20.84
C GLU A 485 27.91 17.39 22.09
N GLY A 486 27.45 18.47 22.75
CA GLY A 486 27.95 18.93 24.05
C GLY A 486 29.39 19.41 24.04
N LEU A 487 29.82 20.04 22.94
CA LEU A 487 31.17 20.59 22.83
C LEU A 487 31.38 21.81 23.75
N ASP A 488 30.29 22.47 24.14
CA ASP A 488 30.28 23.50 25.17
C ASP A 488 30.63 22.93 26.55
N ASP A 489 30.03 21.80 26.94
CA ASP A 489 30.34 21.11 28.20
C ASP A 489 31.82 20.68 28.23
N LEU A 490 32.36 20.22 27.09
CA LEU A 490 33.78 19.92 26.91
C LEU A 490 34.66 21.16 27.15
N LEU A 491 34.32 22.31 26.56
CA LEU A 491 35.12 23.52 26.73
C LEU A 491 35.03 24.10 28.15
N HIS A 492 33.90 23.97 28.84
CA HIS A 492 33.81 24.31 30.26
C HIS A 492 34.72 23.42 31.12
N ALA A 493 34.74 22.11 30.87
CA ALA A 493 35.65 21.18 31.56
C ALA A 493 37.13 21.49 31.27
N CYS A 494 37.49 21.74 30.00
CA CYS A 494 38.84 22.16 29.63
C CYS A 494 39.22 23.49 30.28
N GLY A 495 38.30 24.44 30.38
CA GLY A 495 38.53 25.73 31.05
C GLY A 495 38.84 25.57 32.54
N ALA A 496 38.18 24.65 33.22
CA ALA A 496 38.49 24.31 34.62
C ALA A 496 39.91 23.75 34.75
N LEU A 497 40.28 22.77 33.92
CA LEU A 497 41.61 22.16 33.92
C LEU A 497 42.72 23.17 33.55
N TYR A 498 42.44 24.11 32.65
CA TYR A 498 43.35 25.19 32.31
C TYR A 498 43.64 26.10 33.52
N ASN A 499 42.60 26.48 34.27
CA ASN A 499 42.75 27.27 35.48
C ASN A 499 43.53 26.54 36.59
N GLU A 500 43.48 25.20 36.60
CA GLU A 500 44.29 24.35 37.48
C GLU A 500 45.76 24.16 36.99
N GLY A 501 46.12 24.75 35.84
CA GLY A 501 47.49 24.70 35.31
C GLY A 501 47.84 23.40 34.57
N ILE A 502 46.85 22.61 34.15
CA ILE A 502 47.07 21.37 33.41
C ILE A 502 47.46 21.67 31.96
N ASN A 503 48.56 21.09 31.47
CA ASN A 503 49.05 21.31 30.11
C ASN A 503 48.38 20.39 29.08
N PHE A 504 47.68 20.96 28.10
CA PHE A 504 47.06 20.24 26.98
C PHE A 504 46.87 21.14 25.75
N ARG A 505 46.45 20.54 24.62
CA ARG A 505 45.86 21.26 23.47
C ARG A 505 44.49 20.69 23.15
N ILE A 506 43.62 21.49 22.56
CA ILE A 506 42.30 21.02 22.12
C ILE A 506 42.08 21.32 20.64
N ILE A 507 41.65 20.30 19.89
CA ILE A 507 41.39 20.40 18.46
C ILE A 507 39.94 19.98 18.15
N LEU A 508 39.17 20.90 17.57
CA LEU A 508 37.79 20.65 17.15
C LEU A 508 37.70 20.78 15.63
N VAL A 509 37.66 19.65 14.92
CA VAL A 509 37.60 19.58 13.46
C VAL A 509 36.15 19.39 13.02
N GLY A 510 35.65 20.30 12.19
CA GLY A 510 34.27 20.29 11.72
C GLY A 510 33.66 21.68 11.62
N ALA A 511 32.34 21.75 11.43
CA ALA A 511 31.60 22.99 11.40
C ALA A 511 30.15 22.79 11.85
N THR A 512 29.49 23.88 12.22
CA THR A 512 28.04 23.93 12.41
C THR A 512 27.32 23.68 11.07
N PRO A 513 26.17 23.00 11.03
CA PRO A 513 25.35 22.94 9.83
C PRO A 513 24.72 24.32 9.55
N SER A 514 25.28 25.13 8.64
CA SER A 514 24.66 26.38 8.18
C SER A 514 24.82 26.56 6.66
N THR A 515 23.81 27.18 6.03
CA THR A 515 23.81 27.55 4.61
C THR A 515 24.37 28.95 4.34
N ASP A 516 24.56 29.80 5.37
CA ASP A 516 24.72 31.25 5.15
C ASP A 516 25.78 31.97 6.03
N SER A 517 26.65 31.28 6.78
CA SER A 517 27.81 31.93 7.42
C SER A 517 29.03 31.00 7.52
N ALA A 518 30.21 31.52 7.17
CA ALA A 518 31.48 30.78 7.15
C ALA A 518 31.93 30.26 8.53
N GLN A 519 31.37 30.79 9.62
CA GLN A 519 31.48 30.29 10.99
C GLN A 519 30.05 30.30 11.56
N GLY A 520 29.42 29.14 11.74
CA GLY A 520 28.06 29.06 12.27
C GLY A 520 27.98 29.53 13.73
N GLN A 521 26.80 29.95 14.18
CA GLN A 521 26.56 30.56 15.50
C GLN A 521 27.12 29.72 16.67
N TYR A 522 26.95 28.40 16.66
CA TYR A 522 27.46 27.53 17.72
C TYR A 522 28.99 27.48 17.77
N ALA A 523 29.69 27.54 16.63
CA ALA A 523 31.16 27.61 16.62
C ALA A 523 31.69 28.90 17.26
N LEU A 524 30.97 30.02 17.10
CA LEU A 524 31.30 31.28 17.77
C LEU A 524 31.06 31.21 19.29
N GLU A 525 29.99 30.52 19.71
CA GLU A 525 29.71 30.26 21.13
C GLU A 525 30.85 29.46 21.78
N LEU A 526 31.35 28.41 21.11
CA LEU A 526 32.50 27.62 21.56
C LEU A 526 33.77 28.50 21.72
N LEU A 527 34.07 29.35 20.73
CA LEU A 527 35.20 30.28 20.83
C LEU A 527 35.05 31.28 21.99
N ASN A 528 33.81 31.74 22.26
CA ASN A 528 33.55 32.65 23.37
C ASN A 528 33.75 31.98 24.73
N ILE A 529 33.38 30.71 24.89
CA ILE A 529 33.67 29.94 26.11
C ILE A 529 35.19 29.86 26.32
N ALA A 530 35.97 29.51 25.30
CA ALA A 530 37.42 29.43 25.43
C ALA A 530 38.07 30.79 25.80
N LYS A 531 37.56 31.89 25.23
CA LYS A 531 37.98 33.26 25.59
C LYS A 531 37.63 33.63 27.03
N GLN A 532 36.45 33.22 27.51
CA GLN A 532 36.01 33.49 28.89
C GLN A 532 36.94 32.88 29.93
N TYR A 533 37.47 31.68 29.68
CA TYR A 533 38.46 31.02 30.53
C TYR A 533 39.92 31.40 30.19
N GLY A 534 40.16 32.10 29.09
CA GLY A 534 41.49 32.57 28.69
C GLY A 534 42.40 31.52 28.03
N PHE A 535 41.84 30.43 27.47
CA PHE A 535 42.59 29.37 26.78
C PHE A 535 42.33 29.33 25.26
N ASP A 536 41.78 30.39 24.67
CA ASP A 536 41.46 30.47 23.24
C ASP A 536 42.66 30.17 22.32
N LYS A 537 43.89 30.51 22.74
CA LYS A 537 45.12 30.16 22.01
C LYS A 537 45.47 28.66 22.04
N TRP A 538 44.88 27.88 22.94
CA TRP A 538 45.06 26.43 23.04
C TRP A 538 43.99 25.65 22.26
N LEU A 539 42.95 26.35 21.80
CA LEU A 539 41.86 25.81 21.00
C LEU A 539 42.11 25.99 19.50
N ILE A 540 42.18 24.87 18.78
CA ILE A 540 42.45 24.80 17.34
C ILE A 540 41.16 24.35 16.64
N MET A 541 40.62 25.20 15.77
CA MET A 541 39.39 24.94 15.02
C MET A 541 39.64 25.08 13.51
N PRO A 542 40.18 24.05 12.82
CA PRO A 542 40.57 24.15 11.41
C PRO A 542 39.37 24.18 10.45
N GLY A 543 38.13 24.02 10.94
CA GLY A 543 36.94 23.94 10.11
C GLY A 543 36.74 22.55 9.51
N ARG A 544 36.03 22.47 8.37
CA ARG A 544 35.84 21.22 7.63
C ARG A 544 37.11 20.85 6.87
N ILE A 545 37.50 19.58 6.94
CA ILE A 545 38.64 19.03 6.22
C ILE A 545 38.20 17.98 5.19
N PRO A 546 39.02 17.70 4.15
CA PRO A 546 38.85 16.54 3.29
C PRO A 546 38.81 15.21 4.07
N HIS A 547 38.01 14.24 3.61
CA HIS A 547 37.77 12.98 4.33
C HIS A 547 39.03 12.09 4.41
N ASP A 548 39.91 12.15 3.42
CA ASP A 548 41.20 11.47 3.39
C ASP A 548 42.17 11.99 4.47
N ALA A 549 42.08 13.28 4.82
CA ALA A 549 42.89 13.89 5.88
C ALA A 549 42.46 13.50 7.31
N VAL A 550 41.25 12.97 7.51
CA VAL A 550 40.69 12.65 8.84
C VAL A 550 41.61 11.73 9.65
N LYS A 551 42.29 10.78 9.00
CA LYS A 551 43.21 9.84 9.65
C LYS A 551 44.44 10.53 10.22
N SER A 552 45.03 11.49 9.50
CA SER A 552 46.14 12.31 9.99
C SER A 552 45.74 13.12 11.22
N TYR A 553 44.54 13.70 11.22
CA TYR A 553 44.03 14.42 12.39
C TYR A 553 43.78 13.50 13.59
N TYR A 554 43.22 12.30 13.40
CA TYR A 554 43.15 11.33 14.50
C TYR A 554 44.54 10.94 14.99
N SER A 555 45.54 10.80 14.12
CA SER A 555 46.89 10.37 14.51
C SER A 555 47.51 11.23 15.62
N ILE A 556 47.23 12.54 15.62
CA ILE A 556 47.76 13.52 16.59
C ILE A 556 46.91 13.68 17.86
N ILE A 557 45.69 13.15 17.88
CA ILE A 557 44.81 13.15 19.06
C ILE A 557 45.27 12.07 20.03
N ASP A 558 45.31 12.38 21.33
CA ASP A 558 45.61 11.42 22.40
C ASP A 558 44.34 11.03 23.19
N VAL A 559 43.41 11.98 23.37
CA VAL A 559 42.14 11.79 24.08
C VAL A 559 40.97 12.25 23.19
N ALA A 560 40.00 11.38 22.97
CA ALA A 560 38.83 11.64 22.11
C ALA A 560 37.54 11.74 22.96
N PRO A 561 37.11 12.95 23.33
CA PRO A 561 35.86 13.15 24.09
C PRO A 561 34.62 13.09 23.19
N PHE A 562 33.56 12.44 23.69
CA PHE A 562 32.22 12.44 23.09
C PHE A 562 31.18 12.80 24.16
N THR A 563 30.97 14.11 24.32
CA THR A 563 30.32 14.73 25.48
C THR A 563 28.83 15.00 25.27
N ARG A 564 28.14 14.07 24.61
CA ARG A 564 26.73 14.24 24.23
C ARG A 564 25.84 14.58 25.42
N LYS A 565 25.00 15.61 25.25
CA LYS A 565 24.02 16.06 26.26
C LYS A 565 22.93 15.00 26.47
N PRO A 566 22.29 14.91 27.66
CA PRO A 566 21.24 13.94 27.95
C PRO A 566 19.92 14.28 27.26
N LEU A 567 19.77 13.90 26.00
CA LEU A 567 18.62 14.20 25.14
C LEU A 567 18.06 12.91 24.52
N PRO A 568 16.77 12.89 24.12
CA PRO A 568 16.16 11.74 23.44
C PRO A 568 16.99 11.11 22.34
N ILE A 569 17.50 11.94 21.43
CA ILE A 569 18.26 11.46 20.30
C ILE A 569 19.61 10.84 20.70
N THR A 570 20.24 11.32 21.78
CA THR A 570 21.56 10.86 22.23
C THR A 570 21.48 9.64 23.13
N GLU A 571 20.35 9.41 23.81
CA GLU A 571 20.07 8.13 24.47
C GLU A 571 19.82 7.01 23.47
N LEU A 572 19.13 7.31 22.36
CA LEU A 572 18.68 6.31 21.39
C LEU A 572 19.72 6.03 20.31
N VAL A 573 20.29 7.05 19.66
CA VAL A 573 21.02 6.89 18.40
C VAL A 573 22.53 7.06 18.62
N SER A 574 23.28 6.00 18.34
CA SER A 574 24.75 5.99 18.47
C SER A 574 25.43 6.84 17.39
N PRO A 575 26.52 7.56 17.70
CA PRO A 575 27.36 8.20 16.69
C PRO A 575 28.34 7.22 16.03
N LEU A 576 28.78 7.54 14.81
CA LEU A 576 29.86 6.81 14.10
C LEU A 576 31.26 7.19 14.60
N LYS A 577 31.49 8.47 14.91
CA LYS A 577 32.80 9.08 15.20
C LYS A 577 33.61 8.38 16.31
N PRO A 578 33.01 7.87 17.41
CA PRO A 578 33.80 7.15 18.41
C PRO A 578 34.48 5.92 17.87
N LEU A 579 33.89 5.23 16.91
CA LEU A 579 34.45 3.99 16.36
C LEU A 579 35.72 4.25 15.55
N GLU A 580 35.80 5.39 14.85
CA GLU A 580 37.03 5.82 14.16
C GLU A 580 38.14 6.15 15.17
N ALA A 581 37.80 6.83 16.27
CA ALA A 581 38.74 7.10 17.36
C ALA A 581 39.21 5.80 18.05
N MET A 582 38.29 4.87 18.30
CA MET A 582 38.62 3.55 18.84
C MET A 582 39.55 2.78 17.89
N ALA A 583 39.24 2.72 16.60
CA ALA A 583 40.07 2.04 15.60
C ALA A 583 41.49 2.62 15.53
N MET A 584 41.62 3.95 15.66
CA MET A 584 42.89 4.67 15.76
C MET A 584 43.58 4.54 17.14
N GLY A 585 43.01 3.78 18.07
CA GLY A 585 43.60 3.49 19.38
C GLY A 585 43.60 4.68 20.34
N LYS A 586 42.59 5.54 20.30
CA LYS A 586 42.51 6.75 21.12
C LYS A 586 41.81 6.49 22.45
N ALA A 587 42.23 7.17 23.51
CA ALA A 587 41.55 7.08 24.80
C ALA A 587 40.22 7.83 24.73
N LEU A 588 39.09 7.15 24.94
CA LEU A 588 37.76 7.76 24.90
C LEU A 588 37.36 8.30 26.28
N VAL A 589 36.69 9.45 26.28
CA VAL A 589 35.92 9.96 27.43
C VAL A 589 34.51 10.28 26.95
N VAL A 590 33.50 9.59 27.46
CA VAL A 590 32.13 9.67 26.93
C VAL A 590 31.08 9.93 28.00
N SER A 591 29.99 10.58 27.64
CA SER A 591 28.86 10.74 28.55
C SER A 591 28.12 9.42 28.75
N SER A 592 27.49 9.25 29.92
CA SER A 592 26.67 8.08 30.27
C SER A 592 25.31 8.01 29.56
N VAL A 593 25.15 8.68 28.40
CA VAL A 593 23.95 8.54 27.56
C VAL A 593 23.90 7.12 26.98
N GLY A 594 22.70 6.54 26.89
CA GLY A 594 22.46 5.13 26.58
C GLY A 594 23.26 4.63 25.37
N ALA A 595 23.16 5.32 24.24
CA ALA A 595 23.82 4.90 23.01
C ALA A 595 25.37 4.90 23.08
N LEU A 596 25.99 5.72 23.93
CA LEU A 596 27.45 5.70 24.17
C LEU A 596 27.83 4.68 25.26
N GLY A 597 26.98 4.53 26.29
CA GLY A 597 27.16 3.51 27.33
C GLY A 597 27.08 2.08 26.82
N GLU A 598 26.33 1.82 25.75
CA GLU A 598 26.34 0.52 25.04
C GLU A 598 27.67 0.23 24.32
N MET A 599 28.46 1.27 24.01
CA MET A 599 29.68 1.19 23.20
C MET A 599 30.95 1.23 24.05
N VAL A 600 30.97 1.99 25.14
CA VAL A 600 32.15 2.20 25.98
C VAL A 600 31.94 1.61 27.37
N LYS A 601 32.84 0.72 27.78
CA LYS A 601 32.88 0.15 29.13
C LYS A 601 33.82 0.99 29.99
N ASP A 602 33.29 1.60 31.05
CA ASP A 602 34.06 2.48 31.96
C ASP A 602 35.27 1.74 32.56
N GLY A 603 36.43 2.38 32.49
CA GLY A 603 37.70 1.83 32.97
C GLY A 603 38.34 0.75 32.09
N GLU A 604 37.61 0.21 31.10
CA GLU A 604 38.11 -0.85 30.21
C GLU A 604 38.43 -0.33 28.82
N THR A 605 37.44 0.18 28.08
CA THR A 605 37.58 0.63 26.68
C THR A 605 37.46 2.15 26.55
N GLY A 606 37.42 2.86 27.66
CA GLY A 606 37.32 4.30 27.79
C GLY A 606 36.86 4.68 29.19
N LEU A 607 36.65 5.98 29.43
CA LEU A 607 36.06 6.48 30.67
C LEU A 607 34.66 7.01 30.40
N VAL A 608 33.73 6.68 31.28
CA VAL A 608 32.35 7.18 31.23
C VAL A 608 32.15 8.18 32.36
N TYR A 609 31.64 9.36 32.02
CA TYR A 609 31.26 10.39 32.99
C TYR A 609 29.75 10.55 33.07
N GLU A 610 29.25 11.03 34.20
CA GLU A 610 27.83 11.29 34.41
C GLU A 610 27.32 12.36 33.44
N LYS A 611 26.37 12.00 32.57
CA LYS A 611 25.76 12.92 31.60
C LYS A 611 25.22 14.19 32.27
N GLY A 612 25.59 15.36 31.75
CA GLY A 612 25.25 16.66 32.33
C GLY A 612 26.14 17.13 33.49
N ASN A 613 27.09 16.32 33.94
CA ASN A 613 28.03 16.66 35.00
C ASN A 613 29.39 17.09 34.41
N VAL A 614 29.61 18.40 34.29
CA VAL A 614 30.85 18.98 33.72
C VAL A 614 32.06 18.75 34.63
N GLU A 615 31.86 18.68 35.95
CA GLU A 615 32.93 18.44 36.92
C GLU A 615 33.47 17.02 36.80
N ASP A 616 32.57 16.02 36.71
CA ASP A 616 32.98 14.64 36.47
C ASP A 616 33.68 14.48 35.11
N LEU A 617 33.20 15.17 34.06
CA LEU A 617 33.91 15.23 32.78
C LEU A 617 35.33 15.77 32.93
N ALA A 618 35.53 16.86 33.67
CA ALA A 618 36.85 17.43 33.93
C ALA A 618 37.76 16.42 34.67
N ASN A 619 37.23 15.71 35.66
CA ASN A 619 37.97 14.69 36.41
C ASN A 619 38.40 13.50 35.52
N LYS A 620 37.50 13.01 34.66
CA LYS A 620 37.84 11.94 33.70
C LYS A 620 38.89 12.41 32.69
N LEU A 621 38.74 13.62 32.14
CA LEU A 621 39.76 14.23 31.26
C LEU A 621 41.10 14.36 31.98
N LEU A 622 41.14 14.91 33.20
CA LEU A 622 42.35 15.04 34.01
C LEU A 622 43.07 13.71 34.13
N SER A 623 42.36 12.64 34.52
CA SER A 623 42.94 11.30 34.70
C SER A 623 43.64 10.81 33.43
N THR A 624 43.06 11.06 32.25
CA THR A 624 43.68 10.72 30.97
C THR A 624 44.85 11.65 30.64
N LEU A 625 44.78 12.94 30.92
CA LEU A 625 45.85 13.89 30.59
C LEU A 625 47.13 13.61 31.39
N VAL A 626 47.01 13.30 32.69
CA VAL A 626 48.17 13.12 33.59
C VAL A 626 48.70 11.69 33.65
N ASN A 627 47.90 10.69 33.27
CA ASN A 627 48.31 9.28 33.29
C ASN A 627 48.44 8.71 31.86
N SER A 628 49.65 8.77 31.30
CA SER A 628 49.94 8.26 29.95
C SER A 628 49.74 6.75 29.83
N SER A 629 50.04 5.98 30.88
CA SER A 629 49.86 4.52 30.89
C SER A 629 48.38 4.15 30.79
N LEU A 630 47.52 4.85 31.53
CA LEU A 630 46.07 4.71 31.44
C LEU A 630 45.55 5.07 30.05
N ARG A 631 46.01 6.18 29.44
CA ARG A 631 45.58 6.52 28.07
C ARG A 631 45.90 5.43 27.07
N ILE A 632 47.13 4.92 27.12
CA ILE A 632 47.61 3.90 26.19
C ILE A 632 46.83 2.60 26.37
N SER A 633 46.58 2.17 27.62
CA SER A 633 45.82 0.95 27.89
C SER A 633 44.36 1.06 27.42
N LEU A 634 43.69 2.18 27.73
CA LEU A 634 42.31 2.43 27.29
C LEU A 634 42.22 2.46 25.75
N GLY A 635 43.14 3.16 25.08
CA GLY A 635 43.16 3.24 23.62
C GLY A 635 43.41 1.89 22.95
N ALA A 636 44.33 1.08 23.49
CA ALA A 636 44.58 -0.26 22.98
C ALA A 636 43.37 -1.20 23.16
N ALA A 637 42.72 -1.16 24.33
CA ALA A 637 41.52 -1.94 24.60
C ALA A 637 40.34 -1.50 23.72
N ALA A 638 40.15 -0.20 23.54
CA ALA A 638 39.14 0.37 22.66
C ALA A 638 39.31 -0.08 21.21
N ARG A 639 40.55 -0.06 20.70
CA ARG A 639 40.87 -0.58 19.37
C ARG A 639 40.55 -2.06 19.23
N ASN A 640 41.00 -2.86 20.19
CA ASN A 640 40.73 -4.30 20.17
C ASN A 640 39.23 -4.57 20.07
N TRP A 641 38.43 -3.90 20.91
CA TRP A 641 36.98 -4.01 20.86
C TRP A 641 36.37 -3.56 19.52
N ALA A 642 36.81 -2.44 18.94
CA ALA A 642 36.30 -1.98 17.65
C ALA A 642 36.60 -2.98 16.51
N VAL A 643 37.81 -3.55 16.50
CA VAL A 643 38.25 -4.55 15.50
C VAL A 643 37.48 -5.86 15.62
N THR A 644 37.12 -6.30 16.83
CA THR A 644 36.42 -7.58 17.03
C THR A 644 34.90 -7.46 16.99
N GLU A 645 34.31 -6.32 17.37
CA GLU A 645 32.86 -6.19 17.60
C GLU A 645 32.14 -5.20 16.67
N ARG A 646 32.86 -4.30 15.99
CA ARG A 646 32.27 -3.13 15.29
C ARG A 646 32.87 -2.88 13.90
N THR A 647 32.94 -3.93 13.09
CA THR A 647 33.33 -3.86 11.67
C THR A 647 32.12 -3.96 10.76
N TRP A 648 32.26 -3.49 9.50
CA TRP A 648 31.17 -3.57 8.52
C TRP A 648 30.94 -4.99 8.02
N GLU A 649 31.97 -5.84 8.05
CA GLU A 649 31.92 -7.26 7.69
C GLU A 649 30.98 -8.04 8.62
N ILE A 650 31.01 -7.74 9.93
CA ILE A 650 30.08 -8.37 10.89
C ILE A 650 28.63 -7.96 10.58
N CYS A 651 28.40 -6.69 10.27
CA CYS A 651 27.07 -6.20 9.89
C CYS A 651 26.58 -6.84 8.58
N ALA A 652 27.44 -6.92 7.57
CA ALA A 652 27.14 -7.56 6.30
C ALA A 652 26.80 -9.05 6.47
N ALA A 653 27.52 -9.76 7.35
CA ALA A 653 27.27 -11.18 7.62
C ALA A 653 25.87 -11.42 8.21
N ARG A 654 25.45 -10.58 9.16
CA ARG A 654 24.09 -10.61 9.74
C ARG A 654 23.01 -10.37 8.68
N ILE A 655 23.26 -9.46 7.75
CA ILE A 655 22.34 -9.19 6.64
C ILE A 655 22.28 -10.39 5.70
N GLN A 656 23.43 -10.95 5.31
CA GLN A 656 23.50 -12.10 4.42
C GLN A 656 22.79 -13.33 5.00
N GLU A 657 23.00 -13.61 6.30
CA GLU A 657 22.28 -14.67 7.02
C GLU A 657 20.78 -14.46 6.95
N LYS A 658 20.30 -13.25 7.26
CA LYS A 658 18.87 -12.94 7.24
C LYS A 658 18.26 -13.00 5.84
N ILE A 659 18.96 -12.50 4.82
CA ILE A 659 18.52 -12.61 3.42
C ILE A 659 18.40 -14.08 3.04
N SER A 660 19.39 -14.91 3.39
CA SER A 660 19.35 -16.35 3.12
C SER A 660 18.19 -17.06 3.82
N GLU A 661 17.87 -16.66 5.04
CA GLU A 661 16.69 -17.16 5.78
C GLU A 661 15.38 -16.74 5.11
N LEU A 662 15.24 -15.47 4.72
CA LEU A 662 14.05 -14.97 4.04
C LEU A 662 13.85 -15.62 2.67
N GLU A 663 14.93 -15.85 1.92
CA GLU A 663 14.92 -16.61 0.66
C GLU A 663 14.44 -18.06 0.87
N LYS A 664 14.88 -18.73 1.94
CA LYS A 664 14.38 -20.07 2.33
C LYS A 664 12.92 -20.04 2.78
N ASN A 665 12.50 -19.00 3.50
CA ASN A 665 11.13 -18.86 3.96
C ASN A 665 10.17 -18.56 2.80
N ILE A 666 10.60 -17.95 1.70
CA ILE A 666 9.79 -17.94 0.46
C ILE A 666 9.60 -19.36 -0.07
N ILE A 667 10.65 -20.19 -0.02
CA ILE A 667 10.59 -21.59 -0.46
C ILE A 667 9.73 -22.44 0.50
N HIS A 668 9.55 -22.04 1.77
CA HIS A 668 8.81 -22.78 2.80
C HIS A 668 7.43 -22.21 3.18
N ALA A 669 7.16 -20.91 2.99
CA ALA A 669 5.84 -20.28 3.13
C ALA A 669 4.90 -20.66 1.98
N TYR A 670 5.47 -21.24 0.92
CA TYR A 670 4.81 -22.14 0.00
C TYR A 670 5.31 -23.56 0.28
N PRO A 671 4.83 -24.24 1.33
CA PRO A 671 5.33 -25.56 1.68
C PRO A 671 4.98 -26.52 0.55
N SER A 672 6.01 -26.96 -0.18
CA SER A 672 6.05 -28.19 -0.96
C SER A 672 4.76 -28.55 -1.72
N ILE A 673 4.22 -27.61 -2.49
CA ILE A 673 3.61 -28.06 -3.74
C ILE A 673 4.75 -28.13 -4.72
N ASN A 674 5.14 -29.35 -5.08
CA ASN A 674 6.23 -29.70 -5.98
C ASN A 674 6.37 -28.66 -7.10
N THR A 675 7.18 -27.62 -6.87
CA THR A 675 7.02 -26.33 -7.57
C THR A 675 7.49 -26.47 -9.01
N GLU A 676 8.42 -27.39 -9.27
CA GLU A 676 8.80 -27.80 -10.62
C GLU A 676 7.67 -28.49 -11.40
N ARG A 677 6.79 -29.23 -10.73
CA ARG A 677 5.59 -29.84 -11.35
C ARG A 677 4.48 -28.80 -11.57
N LEU A 678 4.31 -27.83 -10.67
CA LEU A 678 3.26 -26.80 -10.78
C LEU A 678 3.60 -25.62 -11.69
N LEU A 679 4.87 -25.20 -11.78
CA LEU A 679 5.31 -24.09 -12.64
C LEU A 679 5.12 -24.35 -14.15
N LYS A 680 4.61 -25.54 -14.51
CA LYS A 680 4.32 -25.97 -15.87
C LYS A 680 2.83 -26.15 -16.17
N LYS A 681 1.92 -25.95 -15.20
CA LYS A 681 0.49 -26.17 -15.38
C LYS A 681 -0.21 -24.95 -15.99
N LYS A 682 -1.12 -25.17 -16.92
CA LYS A 682 -2.15 -24.18 -17.27
C LYS A 682 -3.17 -24.10 -16.14
N ALA A 683 -3.93 -23.01 -16.07
CA ALA A 683 -5.00 -22.87 -15.08
C ALA A 683 -6.02 -24.03 -15.15
N SER A 684 -6.30 -24.54 -16.36
CA SER A 684 -7.20 -25.69 -16.61
C SER A 684 -6.68 -27.04 -16.12
N ASP A 685 -5.39 -27.17 -15.85
CA ASP A 685 -4.76 -28.47 -15.55
C ASP A 685 -4.81 -28.80 -14.05
N TYR A 686 -5.31 -27.87 -13.23
CA TYR A 686 -5.46 -28.06 -11.80
C TYR A 686 -6.53 -29.09 -11.47
N LYS A 687 -6.20 -30.04 -10.60
CA LYS A 687 -7.15 -30.99 -10.03
C LYS A 687 -7.79 -30.40 -8.80
N VAL A 688 -9.11 -30.21 -8.82
CA VAL A 688 -9.82 -29.53 -7.73
C VAL A 688 -10.84 -30.47 -7.14
N ALA A 689 -10.64 -30.88 -5.88
CA ALA A 689 -11.69 -31.54 -5.11
C ALA A 689 -12.81 -30.54 -4.86
N PHE A 690 -14.02 -30.85 -5.30
CA PHE A 690 -15.06 -29.85 -5.50
C PHE A 690 -16.39 -30.24 -4.84
N ILE A 691 -16.85 -29.41 -3.91
CA ILE A 691 -18.20 -29.45 -3.34
C ILE A 691 -18.95 -28.23 -3.83
N ALA A 692 -19.91 -28.45 -4.72
CA ALA A 692 -20.75 -27.42 -5.30
C ALA A 692 -22.15 -27.95 -5.64
N ASP A 693 -23.15 -27.09 -5.56
CA ASP A 693 -24.48 -27.25 -6.12
C ASP A 693 -24.40 -27.27 -7.67
N GLU A 694 -25.38 -27.90 -8.30
CA GLU A 694 -25.46 -28.10 -9.76
C GLU A 694 -25.13 -26.85 -10.61
N PHE A 695 -25.64 -25.68 -10.19
CA PHE A 695 -25.44 -24.41 -10.89
C PHE A 695 -23.97 -23.95 -10.87
N THR A 696 -23.32 -24.05 -9.72
CA THR A 696 -21.91 -23.71 -9.57
C THR A 696 -21.02 -24.75 -10.26
N TYR A 697 -21.39 -26.03 -10.19
CA TYR A 697 -20.70 -27.08 -10.94
C TYR A 697 -20.69 -26.79 -12.44
N ASN A 698 -21.85 -26.52 -13.04
CA ASN A 698 -21.94 -26.16 -14.46
C ASN A 698 -21.21 -24.87 -14.83
N SER A 699 -20.91 -24.02 -13.85
CA SER A 699 -20.16 -22.78 -14.02
C SER A 699 -18.66 -23.00 -14.12
N PHE A 700 -18.12 -23.90 -13.31
CA PHE A 700 -16.68 -24.11 -13.15
C PHE A 700 -16.15 -25.41 -13.77
N LYS A 701 -17.01 -26.36 -14.16
CA LYS A 701 -16.58 -27.70 -14.64
C LYS A 701 -15.58 -27.68 -15.81
N ASP A 702 -15.55 -26.60 -16.58
CA ASP A 702 -14.67 -26.41 -17.73
C ASP A 702 -13.37 -25.66 -17.40
N GLU A 703 -13.25 -25.12 -16.18
CA GLU A 703 -12.17 -24.22 -15.78
C GLU A 703 -10.98 -24.95 -15.16
N PHE A 704 -11.19 -26.17 -14.68
CA PHE A 704 -10.21 -27.04 -14.03
C PHE A 704 -10.67 -28.50 -14.07
N GLN A 705 -9.79 -29.45 -13.72
CA GLN A 705 -10.13 -30.86 -13.59
C GLN A 705 -10.93 -31.08 -12.28
N ALA A 706 -12.26 -30.96 -12.37
CA ALA A 706 -13.15 -31.11 -11.22
C ALA A 706 -13.23 -32.56 -10.73
N ILE A 707 -12.94 -32.78 -9.45
CA ILE A 707 -13.10 -34.03 -8.73
C ILE A 707 -14.30 -33.86 -7.80
N VAL A 708 -15.49 -34.20 -8.27
CA VAL A 708 -16.72 -34.09 -7.47
C VAL A 708 -16.67 -35.12 -6.35
N ILE A 709 -16.69 -34.65 -5.11
CA ILE A 709 -16.62 -35.52 -3.92
C ILE A 709 -17.94 -35.53 -3.16
N GLU A 710 -18.22 -36.67 -2.53
CA GLU A 710 -19.38 -36.92 -1.70
C GLU A 710 -18.96 -37.48 -0.35
N PRO A 711 -19.85 -37.42 0.67
CA PRO A 711 -19.49 -37.79 2.03
C PRO A 711 -18.98 -39.23 2.21
N ASP A 712 -19.37 -40.15 1.33
CA ASP A 712 -19.04 -41.59 1.37
C ASP A 712 -17.85 -41.98 0.47
N ASN A 713 -17.43 -41.12 -0.46
CA ASN A 713 -16.38 -41.45 -1.44
C ASN A 713 -15.14 -40.54 -1.40
N TRP A 714 -15.18 -39.42 -0.66
CA TRP A 714 -14.13 -38.41 -0.68
C TRP A 714 -12.74 -39.00 -0.37
N GLU A 715 -12.63 -39.87 0.65
CA GLU A 715 -11.33 -40.38 1.10
C GLU A 715 -10.66 -41.24 0.02
N LYS A 716 -11.45 -42.05 -0.70
CA LYS A 716 -10.99 -42.83 -1.84
C LYS A 716 -10.52 -41.91 -2.98
N LEU A 717 -11.31 -40.91 -3.32
CA LEU A 717 -10.99 -39.96 -4.41
C LEU A 717 -9.75 -39.12 -4.10
N PHE A 718 -9.56 -38.66 -2.86
CA PHE A 718 -8.36 -37.93 -2.45
C PHE A 718 -7.11 -38.81 -2.61
N LYS A 719 -7.16 -40.08 -2.20
CA LYS A 719 -6.06 -41.04 -2.35
C LYS A 719 -5.74 -41.37 -3.80
N GLU A 720 -6.77 -41.61 -4.63
CA GLU A 720 -6.59 -42.03 -6.02
C GLU A 720 -6.23 -40.86 -6.96
N GLN A 721 -6.85 -39.70 -6.79
CA GLN A 721 -6.74 -38.59 -7.74
C GLN A 721 -5.75 -37.51 -7.32
N GLN A 722 -5.42 -37.42 -6.02
CA GLN A 722 -4.49 -36.45 -5.45
C GLN A 722 -4.81 -35.00 -5.87
N PRO A 723 -5.89 -34.40 -5.31
CA PRO A 723 -6.28 -33.03 -5.67
C PRO A 723 -5.19 -32.02 -5.30
N ASP A 724 -5.02 -31.01 -6.15
CA ASP A 724 -4.12 -29.88 -5.91
C ASP A 724 -4.76 -28.83 -4.98
N ILE A 725 -6.09 -28.70 -5.03
CA ILE A 725 -6.88 -27.69 -4.31
C ILE A 725 -8.18 -28.34 -3.81
N PHE A 726 -8.64 -27.97 -2.62
CA PHE A 726 -10.00 -28.26 -2.17
C PHE A 726 -10.87 -27.00 -2.23
N PHE A 727 -11.91 -27.04 -3.06
CA PHE A 727 -12.89 -25.96 -3.21
C PHE A 727 -14.25 -26.43 -2.69
N CYS A 728 -14.74 -25.74 -1.66
CA CYS A 728 -16.10 -25.88 -1.15
C CYS A 728 -16.85 -24.58 -1.36
N GLU A 729 -18.06 -24.62 -1.90
CA GLU A 729 -18.97 -23.47 -1.79
C GLU A 729 -19.89 -23.61 -0.56
N SER A 730 -20.65 -22.56 -0.25
CA SER A 730 -21.84 -22.62 0.61
C SER A 730 -22.96 -23.44 -0.05
N ALA A 731 -22.76 -24.75 -0.18
CA ALA A 731 -23.63 -25.67 -0.90
C ALA A 731 -24.83 -26.11 -0.07
N TRP A 732 -26.00 -26.20 -0.70
CA TRP A 732 -27.23 -26.69 -0.07
C TRP A 732 -27.49 -28.18 -0.29
N SER A 733 -27.02 -28.72 -1.42
CA SER A 733 -27.32 -30.08 -1.85
C SER A 733 -26.08 -30.83 -2.33
N GLY A 734 -25.19 -30.15 -3.06
CA GLY A 734 -24.18 -30.79 -3.92
C GLY A 734 -24.67 -30.92 -5.37
N VAL A 735 -23.85 -31.53 -6.23
CA VAL A 735 -24.09 -31.56 -7.69
C VAL A 735 -25.40 -32.27 -8.04
N ASP A 736 -25.73 -33.33 -7.30
CA ASP A 736 -27.01 -34.05 -7.40
C ASP A 736 -28.09 -33.34 -6.55
N SER A 737 -28.85 -32.45 -7.19
CA SER A 737 -29.91 -31.65 -6.56
C SER A 737 -31.14 -32.46 -6.12
N VAL A 738 -31.24 -33.73 -6.55
CA VAL A 738 -32.31 -34.66 -6.20
C VAL A 738 -31.95 -35.45 -4.94
N ARG A 739 -30.78 -36.11 -4.90
CA ARG A 739 -30.33 -36.88 -3.73
C ARG A 739 -29.77 -36.02 -2.61
N ARG A 740 -29.24 -34.84 -2.94
CA ARG A 740 -28.71 -33.82 -2.01
C ARG A 740 -27.69 -34.36 -0.99
N PRO A 741 -26.60 -35.00 -1.45
CA PRO A 741 -25.64 -35.69 -0.56
C PRO A 741 -25.03 -34.80 0.55
N TRP A 742 -24.91 -33.49 0.31
CA TRP A 742 -24.32 -32.50 1.22
C TRP A 742 -25.35 -31.72 2.05
N GLN A 743 -26.65 -32.03 1.91
CA GLN A 743 -27.70 -31.32 2.66
C GLN A 743 -27.45 -31.35 4.16
N GLY A 744 -27.41 -30.16 4.77
CA GLY A 744 -27.19 -30.00 6.20
C GLY A 744 -25.83 -30.51 6.69
N LYS A 745 -24.80 -30.57 5.83
CA LYS A 745 -23.43 -30.99 6.19
C LYS A 745 -22.37 -29.91 5.96
N ILE A 746 -22.75 -28.75 5.41
CA ILE A 746 -21.85 -27.63 5.11
C ILE A 746 -21.98 -26.48 6.10
N TYR A 747 -23.21 -26.07 6.45
CA TYR A 747 -23.45 -25.02 7.45
C TYR A 747 -23.71 -25.61 8.84
N SER A 748 -23.52 -24.80 9.88
CA SER A 748 -24.01 -25.10 11.24
C SER A 748 -25.37 -24.46 11.50
N SER A 749 -26.12 -24.98 12.48
CA SER A 749 -27.41 -24.43 12.88
C SER A 749 -27.54 -24.34 14.38
N ILE A 750 -28.04 -23.21 14.88
CA ILE A 750 -28.45 -23.07 16.29
C ILE A 750 -29.53 -24.09 16.70
N ASN A 751 -30.25 -24.66 15.74
CA ASN A 751 -31.28 -25.67 15.98
C ASN A 751 -30.70 -27.06 16.24
N TRP A 752 -29.40 -27.29 16.02
CA TRP A 752 -28.76 -28.58 16.21
C TRP A 752 -27.87 -28.60 17.45
N LYS A 753 -28.10 -29.58 18.33
CA LYS A 753 -27.31 -29.77 19.57
C LYS A 753 -25.93 -30.39 19.33
N LYS A 754 -25.71 -31.03 18.17
CA LYS A 754 -24.48 -31.75 17.83
C LYS A 754 -23.92 -31.19 16.53
N GLU A 755 -22.59 -31.20 16.42
CA GLU A 755 -21.89 -30.83 15.20
C GLU A 755 -22.26 -31.77 14.06
N ASN A 756 -22.79 -31.21 12.97
CA ASN A 756 -23.31 -31.90 11.80
C ASN A 756 -22.28 -31.95 10.65
N ARG A 757 -21.24 -31.11 10.68
CA ARG A 757 -20.21 -30.97 9.63
C ARG A 757 -19.02 -31.92 9.80
N THR A 758 -19.20 -33.01 10.54
CA THR A 758 -18.10 -33.92 10.93
C THR A 758 -17.30 -34.45 9.73
N ILE A 759 -17.94 -34.75 8.61
CA ILE A 759 -17.27 -35.22 7.40
C ILE A 759 -16.47 -34.09 6.72
N LEU A 760 -17.03 -32.87 6.69
CA LEU A 760 -16.31 -31.71 6.15
C LEU A 760 -15.03 -31.43 6.96
N PHE A 761 -15.10 -31.53 8.30
CA PHE A 761 -13.92 -31.36 9.15
C PHE A 761 -12.86 -32.44 8.90
N LYS A 762 -13.25 -33.70 8.67
CA LYS A 762 -12.29 -34.74 8.26
C LYS A 762 -11.59 -34.43 6.94
N ILE A 763 -12.29 -33.82 5.98
CA ILE A 763 -11.69 -33.38 4.72
C ILE A 763 -10.70 -32.24 4.97
N LEU A 764 -11.08 -31.24 5.77
CA LEU A 764 -10.20 -30.13 6.13
C LEU A 764 -8.95 -30.60 6.89
N ASP A 765 -9.09 -31.56 7.80
CA ASP A 765 -7.98 -32.17 8.52
C ASP A 765 -7.05 -32.90 7.54
N TYR A 766 -7.60 -33.70 6.60
CA TYR A 766 -6.80 -34.35 5.55
C TYR A 766 -6.05 -33.33 4.69
N CYS A 767 -6.71 -32.25 4.27
CA CYS A 767 -6.09 -31.18 3.50
C CYS A 767 -4.93 -30.53 4.25
N ARG A 768 -5.11 -30.26 5.56
CA ARG A 768 -4.07 -29.72 6.42
C ARG A 768 -2.87 -30.67 6.53
N ASP A 769 -3.13 -31.96 6.75
CA ASP A 769 -2.09 -32.99 6.90
C ASP A 769 -1.31 -33.23 5.59
N ASN A 770 -1.89 -32.90 4.43
CA ASN A 770 -1.31 -33.12 3.10
C ASN A 770 -0.94 -31.81 2.37
N ASN A 771 -0.98 -30.65 3.05
CA ASN A 771 -0.69 -29.32 2.48
C ASN A 771 -1.53 -28.98 1.23
N ILE A 772 -2.80 -29.34 1.22
CA ILE A 772 -3.74 -29.00 0.14
C ILE A 772 -4.46 -27.70 0.54
N PRO A 773 -4.32 -26.59 -0.22
CA PRO A 773 -5.00 -25.34 0.08
C PRO A 773 -6.53 -25.49 0.02
N THR A 774 -7.20 -24.93 1.01
CA THR A 774 -8.66 -25.02 1.16
C THR A 774 -9.33 -23.67 0.86
N ILE A 775 -10.38 -23.72 0.04
CA ILE A 775 -11.14 -22.55 -0.41
C ILE A 775 -12.61 -22.72 -0.02
N PHE A 776 -13.17 -21.69 0.61
CA PHE A 776 -14.60 -21.57 0.82
C PHE A 776 -15.19 -20.42 0.00
N TRP A 777 -16.10 -20.68 -0.94
CA TRP A 777 -16.84 -19.62 -1.64
C TRP A 777 -18.25 -19.49 -1.08
N ASN A 778 -18.50 -18.46 -0.29
CA ASN A 778 -19.83 -18.15 0.22
C ASN A 778 -20.63 -17.34 -0.82
N LYS A 779 -21.51 -18.03 -1.55
CA LYS A 779 -22.39 -17.45 -2.59
C LYS A 779 -23.70 -16.90 -2.04
N GLU A 780 -23.97 -17.11 -0.76
CA GLU A 780 -25.22 -16.73 -0.09
C GLU A 780 -25.13 -15.35 0.59
N ASP A 781 -23.93 -14.76 0.61
CA ASP A 781 -23.70 -13.42 1.13
C ASP A 781 -24.27 -12.34 0.18
N PRO A 782 -24.86 -11.24 0.71
CA PRO A 782 -24.95 -10.90 2.13
C PRO A 782 -26.18 -11.49 2.84
N THR A 783 -27.10 -12.13 2.11
CA THR A 783 -28.41 -12.56 2.60
C THR A 783 -28.32 -13.48 3.82
N HIS A 784 -27.39 -14.44 3.81
CA HIS A 784 -27.19 -15.40 4.90
C HIS A 784 -26.05 -15.02 5.84
N PHE A 785 -25.46 -13.83 5.72
CA PHE A 785 -24.32 -13.43 6.54
C PHE A 785 -24.69 -13.37 8.04
N THR A 786 -25.89 -12.89 8.38
CA THR A 786 -26.37 -12.84 9.78
C THR A 786 -27.23 -14.05 10.17
N ASP A 787 -27.46 -14.99 9.24
CA ASP A 787 -28.24 -16.19 9.51
C ASP A 787 -27.45 -17.13 10.44
N ARG A 788 -28.07 -17.53 11.55
CA ARG A 788 -27.51 -18.49 12.52
C ARG A 788 -28.24 -19.83 12.48
N VAL A 789 -29.37 -19.91 11.78
CA VAL A 789 -30.04 -21.16 11.47
C VAL A 789 -29.30 -21.88 10.34
N HIS A 790 -28.76 -21.13 9.37
CA HIS A 790 -27.90 -21.65 8.30
C HIS A 790 -26.54 -20.92 8.31
N ASP A 791 -25.79 -21.11 9.38
CA ASP A 791 -24.51 -20.43 9.60
C ASP A 791 -23.40 -21.01 8.71
N PHE A 792 -23.18 -20.36 7.57
CA PHE A 792 -22.05 -20.62 6.68
C PHE A 792 -20.77 -19.90 7.11
N ILE A 793 -20.86 -18.83 7.89
CA ILE A 793 -19.68 -18.06 8.33
C ILE A 793 -18.83 -18.88 9.29
N GLY A 794 -19.49 -19.56 10.24
CA GLY A 794 -18.83 -20.49 11.15
C GLY A 794 -18.05 -21.57 10.40
N THR A 795 -18.51 -21.97 9.21
CA THR A 795 -17.79 -22.89 8.31
C THR A 795 -16.67 -22.20 7.55
N ALA A 796 -16.94 -21.03 6.95
CA ALA A 796 -15.97 -20.27 6.18
C ALA A 796 -14.68 -19.98 6.99
N SER A 797 -14.83 -19.66 8.28
CA SER A 797 -13.70 -19.41 9.19
C SER A 797 -12.74 -20.60 9.42
N LYS A 798 -13.10 -21.80 8.93
CA LYS A 798 -12.28 -23.01 9.02
C LYS A 798 -11.41 -23.27 7.79
N PHE A 799 -11.57 -22.47 6.72
CA PHE A 799 -10.82 -22.59 5.47
C PHE A 799 -9.65 -21.61 5.43
N ASP A 800 -8.63 -21.93 4.63
CA ASP A 800 -7.44 -21.08 4.46
C ASP A 800 -7.77 -19.78 3.72
N TYR A 801 -8.70 -19.87 2.76
CA TYR A 801 -9.14 -18.78 1.90
C TYR A 801 -10.66 -18.74 1.80
N VAL A 802 -11.23 -17.55 2.03
CA VAL A 802 -12.66 -17.30 1.87
C VAL A 802 -12.89 -16.36 0.69
N PHE A 803 -13.82 -16.72 -0.18
CA PHE A 803 -14.36 -15.84 -1.20
C PHE A 803 -15.83 -15.58 -0.90
N THR A 804 -16.30 -14.35 -1.15
CA THR A 804 -17.70 -13.98 -0.94
C THR A 804 -18.25 -13.26 -2.16
N THR A 805 -19.52 -13.48 -2.49
CA THR A 805 -20.21 -12.74 -3.58
C THR A 805 -20.45 -11.27 -3.26
N ALA A 806 -20.38 -10.88 -1.99
CA ALA A 806 -20.65 -9.53 -1.51
C ALA A 806 -19.36 -8.86 -1.00
N GLU A 807 -18.83 -7.90 -1.74
CA GLU A 807 -17.59 -7.20 -1.40
C GLU A 807 -17.66 -6.53 -0.02
N GLU A 808 -18.82 -5.97 0.31
CA GLU A 808 -19.08 -5.34 1.61
C GLU A 808 -18.95 -6.31 2.80
N CYS A 809 -19.08 -7.63 2.60
CA CYS A 809 -18.90 -8.63 3.65
C CYS A 809 -17.43 -8.92 3.95
N CYS A 810 -16.49 -8.56 3.06
CA CYS A 810 -15.07 -8.87 3.24
C CYS A 810 -14.50 -8.26 4.52
N GLU A 811 -14.89 -7.03 4.86
CA GLU A 811 -14.40 -6.38 6.08
C GLU A 811 -14.98 -7.07 7.32
N SER A 812 -16.28 -7.39 7.32
CA SER A 812 -16.92 -8.11 8.42
C SER A 812 -16.32 -9.50 8.66
N TYR A 813 -15.95 -10.25 7.61
CA TYR A 813 -15.20 -11.50 7.78
C TYR A 813 -13.87 -11.29 8.54
N LYS A 814 -13.16 -10.18 8.28
CA LYS A 814 -11.89 -9.87 8.95
C LYS A 814 -12.11 -9.40 10.38
N SER A 815 -12.97 -8.40 10.57
CA SER A 815 -13.17 -7.73 11.86
C SER A 815 -13.92 -8.62 12.85
N ASP A 816 -14.96 -9.32 12.40
CA ASP A 816 -15.91 -9.97 13.30
C ASP A 816 -15.58 -11.46 13.50
N TYR A 817 -14.89 -12.07 12.54
CA TYR A 817 -14.60 -13.51 12.51
C TYR A 817 -13.12 -13.87 12.38
N GLY A 818 -12.22 -12.88 12.30
CA GLY A 818 -10.78 -13.10 12.27
C GLY A 818 -10.27 -13.85 11.03
N VAL A 819 -11.06 -13.87 9.95
CA VAL A 819 -10.66 -14.53 8.69
C VAL A 819 -9.60 -13.67 8.00
N LYS A 820 -8.36 -14.17 7.95
CA LYS A 820 -7.22 -13.42 7.41
C LYS A 820 -7.31 -13.20 5.90
N ASN A 821 -7.63 -14.27 5.15
CA ASN A 821 -7.63 -14.26 3.69
C ASN A 821 -9.07 -14.30 3.17
N VAL A 822 -9.69 -13.12 3.01
CA VAL A 822 -11.04 -13.00 2.43
C VAL A 822 -11.06 -12.04 1.25
N PHE A 823 -11.74 -12.43 0.17
CA PHE A 823 -11.80 -11.68 -1.08
C PHE A 823 -13.18 -11.68 -1.72
N SER A 824 -13.52 -10.61 -2.44
CA SER A 824 -14.72 -10.57 -3.30
C SER A 824 -14.53 -11.46 -4.53
N LEU A 825 -15.52 -12.31 -4.79
CA LEU A 825 -15.66 -13.13 -5.99
C LEU A 825 -17.11 -13.08 -6.49
N PRO A 826 -17.46 -12.08 -7.31
CA PRO A 826 -18.80 -11.95 -7.87
C PRO A 826 -19.12 -13.11 -8.82
N PHE A 827 -20.41 -13.34 -9.07
CA PHE A 827 -20.83 -14.26 -10.14
C PHE A 827 -20.26 -13.85 -11.52
N ALA A 828 -20.36 -14.79 -12.45
CA ALA A 828 -19.84 -14.71 -13.81
C ALA A 828 -20.68 -15.55 -14.77
N THR A 829 -20.30 -15.58 -16.04
CA THR A 829 -20.85 -16.48 -17.06
C THR A 829 -19.88 -17.61 -17.42
N ASN A 830 -20.40 -18.79 -17.78
CA ASN A 830 -19.64 -19.82 -18.50
C ASN A 830 -19.99 -19.67 -20.00
N PRO A 831 -19.09 -19.10 -20.84
CA PRO A 831 -19.40 -18.85 -22.25
C PRO A 831 -19.69 -20.12 -23.05
N LYS A 832 -19.07 -21.26 -22.68
CA LYS A 832 -19.33 -22.53 -23.38
C LYS A 832 -20.79 -22.95 -23.29
N LEU A 833 -21.42 -22.64 -22.16
CA LEU A 833 -22.84 -22.89 -21.94
C LEU A 833 -23.70 -21.75 -22.49
N PHE A 834 -23.42 -20.51 -22.10
CA PHE A 834 -24.17 -19.32 -22.48
C PHE A 834 -23.44 -18.53 -23.55
N ASN A 835 -23.91 -18.61 -24.79
CA ASN A 835 -23.33 -17.91 -25.94
C ASN A 835 -24.42 -17.63 -26.98
N PRO A 836 -24.18 -16.72 -27.95
CA PRO A 836 -25.17 -16.39 -28.98
C PRO A 836 -25.32 -17.41 -30.11
N ILE A 837 -24.61 -18.55 -30.11
CA ILE A 837 -24.67 -19.48 -31.24
C ILE A 837 -26.08 -20.06 -31.39
N ASN A 838 -26.56 -20.14 -32.64
CA ASN A 838 -27.89 -20.59 -33.02
C ASN A 838 -29.04 -19.77 -32.43
N ARG A 839 -28.79 -18.49 -32.17
CA ARG A 839 -29.82 -17.57 -31.69
C ARG A 839 -30.99 -17.41 -32.67
N VAL A 840 -32.19 -17.30 -32.11
CA VAL A 840 -33.42 -16.98 -32.83
C VAL A 840 -33.79 -15.53 -32.51
N ASN A 841 -33.82 -14.65 -33.52
CA ASN A 841 -34.16 -13.24 -33.33
C ASN A 841 -35.68 -13.04 -33.31
N ALA A 842 -36.32 -13.27 -32.16
CA ALA A 842 -37.69 -12.83 -31.92
C ALA A 842 -37.69 -11.41 -31.32
N GLU A 843 -37.93 -10.39 -32.14
CA GLU A 843 -37.74 -8.98 -31.78
C GLU A 843 -38.70 -8.43 -30.71
N ASN A 844 -39.87 -9.07 -30.52
CA ASN A 844 -40.91 -8.63 -29.56
C ASN A 844 -41.11 -9.56 -28.36
N LYS A 845 -40.27 -10.59 -28.22
CA LYS A 845 -40.34 -11.53 -27.09
C LYS A 845 -39.49 -11.01 -25.92
N VAL A 846 -39.93 -11.25 -24.69
CA VAL A 846 -39.17 -10.99 -23.47
C VAL A 846 -39.22 -12.25 -22.61
N VAL A 847 -38.04 -12.79 -22.25
CA VAL A 847 -37.94 -14.02 -21.47
C VAL A 847 -37.54 -13.72 -20.02
N PHE A 848 -38.18 -14.39 -19.08
CA PHE A 848 -37.78 -14.41 -17.68
C PHE A 848 -37.65 -15.85 -17.19
N ALA A 849 -36.52 -16.21 -16.60
CA ALA A 849 -36.33 -17.54 -16.02
C ALA A 849 -36.12 -17.43 -14.52
N GLY A 850 -37.19 -17.53 -13.74
CA GLY A 850 -37.17 -17.42 -12.29
C GLY A 850 -38.56 -17.54 -11.70
N SER A 851 -38.62 -17.60 -10.37
CA SER A 851 -39.85 -17.88 -9.63
C SER A 851 -40.38 -16.68 -8.86
N TRP A 852 -41.67 -16.75 -8.51
CA TRP A 852 -42.32 -15.83 -7.60
C TRP A 852 -41.91 -16.16 -6.16
N TYR A 853 -41.81 -15.13 -5.32
CA TYR A 853 -41.47 -15.26 -3.90
C TYR A 853 -42.33 -14.27 -3.10
N ALA A 854 -43.46 -14.73 -2.57
CA ALA A 854 -44.43 -13.89 -1.86
C ALA A 854 -43.84 -13.26 -0.58
N ASN A 855 -42.84 -13.90 0.03
CA ASN A 855 -42.11 -13.38 1.19
C ASN A 855 -41.13 -12.24 0.86
N HIS A 856 -40.89 -11.94 -0.42
CA HIS A 856 -40.10 -10.79 -0.87
C HIS A 856 -41.02 -9.72 -1.48
N GLU A 857 -41.87 -9.13 -0.64
CA GLU A 857 -42.93 -8.20 -1.04
C GLU A 857 -42.43 -7.07 -1.96
N GLN A 858 -41.36 -6.38 -1.58
CA GLN A 858 -40.79 -5.28 -2.38
C GLN A 858 -40.36 -5.73 -3.77
N ARG A 859 -39.70 -6.90 -3.88
CA ARG A 859 -39.28 -7.47 -5.17
C ARG A 859 -40.51 -7.82 -6.01
N SER A 860 -41.52 -8.42 -5.39
CA SER A 860 -42.75 -8.84 -6.04
C SER A 860 -43.56 -7.66 -6.57
N ILE A 861 -43.65 -6.54 -5.82
CA ILE A 861 -44.30 -5.30 -6.28
C ILE A 861 -43.59 -4.72 -7.51
N VAL A 862 -42.26 -4.59 -7.46
CA VAL A 862 -41.47 -4.05 -8.59
C VAL A 862 -41.56 -4.97 -9.81
N MET A 863 -41.54 -6.29 -9.56
CA MET A 863 -41.72 -7.30 -10.61
C MET A 863 -43.08 -7.14 -11.28
N GLU A 864 -44.16 -7.03 -10.52
CA GLU A 864 -45.51 -6.84 -11.03
C GLU A 864 -45.62 -5.56 -11.89
N GLN A 865 -45.05 -4.44 -11.43
CA GLN A 865 -45.02 -3.17 -12.16
C GLN A 865 -44.32 -3.29 -13.53
N ILE A 866 -43.15 -3.93 -13.57
CA ILE A 866 -42.38 -4.11 -14.81
C ILE A 866 -43.11 -5.05 -15.76
N LEU A 867 -43.63 -6.18 -15.26
CA LEU A 867 -44.36 -7.15 -16.08
C LEU A 867 -45.65 -6.56 -16.66
N ASP A 868 -46.43 -5.84 -15.85
CA ASP A 868 -47.66 -5.20 -16.30
C ASP A 868 -47.40 -4.14 -17.37
N ASN A 869 -46.31 -3.36 -17.23
CA ASN A 869 -45.93 -2.37 -18.24
C ASN A 869 -45.52 -3.04 -19.57
N LEU A 870 -44.77 -4.14 -19.52
CA LEU A 870 -44.40 -4.91 -20.72
C LEU A 870 -45.63 -5.47 -21.44
N ILE A 871 -46.58 -6.04 -20.69
CA ILE A 871 -47.84 -6.56 -21.25
C ILE A 871 -48.66 -5.43 -21.87
N LYS A 872 -48.80 -4.29 -21.16
CA LYS A 872 -49.55 -3.12 -21.64
C LYS A 872 -48.97 -2.54 -22.93
N THR A 873 -47.66 -2.70 -23.14
CA THR A 873 -46.93 -2.12 -24.27
C THR A 873 -46.80 -3.08 -25.46
N GLY A 874 -47.37 -4.29 -25.35
CA GLY A 874 -47.49 -5.24 -26.46
C GLY A 874 -46.32 -6.22 -26.61
N TYR A 875 -45.40 -6.29 -25.63
CA TYR A 875 -44.35 -7.31 -25.63
C TYR A 875 -44.93 -8.69 -25.31
N GLU A 876 -44.42 -9.72 -25.97
CA GLU A 876 -44.76 -11.12 -25.69
C GLU A 876 -43.89 -11.62 -24.53
N LEU A 877 -44.52 -11.96 -23.40
CA LEU A 877 -43.84 -12.40 -22.20
C LEU A 877 -43.80 -13.93 -22.10
N GLU A 878 -42.63 -14.49 -21.81
CA GLU A 878 -42.46 -15.90 -21.48
C GLU A 878 -41.73 -16.05 -20.14
N ILE A 879 -42.37 -16.74 -19.18
CA ILE A 879 -41.83 -16.96 -17.84
C ILE A 879 -41.56 -18.44 -17.64
N VAL A 880 -40.30 -18.83 -17.48
CA VAL A 880 -39.87 -20.18 -17.13
C VAL A 880 -39.74 -20.28 -15.61
N ASP A 881 -40.65 -21.04 -14.99
CA ASP A 881 -40.78 -21.12 -13.53
C ASP A 881 -40.35 -22.48 -12.97
N ARG A 882 -39.43 -22.48 -12.01
CA ARG A 882 -38.94 -23.69 -11.33
C ARG A 882 -40.03 -24.42 -10.54
N TYR A 883 -41.00 -23.69 -9.99
CA TYR A 883 -42.08 -24.26 -9.17
C TYR A 883 -43.39 -24.40 -9.95
N TYR A 884 -43.32 -24.48 -11.28
CA TYR A 884 -44.49 -24.59 -12.14
C TYR A 884 -45.42 -25.74 -11.70
N GLY A 885 -46.69 -25.42 -11.46
CA GLY A 885 -47.70 -26.39 -11.03
C GLY A 885 -47.54 -26.91 -9.59
N GLY A 886 -46.62 -26.33 -8.80
CA GLY A 886 -46.45 -26.65 -7.38
C GLY A 886 -47.59 -26.12 -6.51
N SER A 887 -47.76 -26.72 -5.33
CA SER A 887 -48.79 -26.35 -4.36
C SER A 887 -48.33 -25.37 -3.27
N ASP A 888 -47.08 -24.90 -3.34
CA ASP A 888 -46.52 -23.98 -2.34
C ASP A 888 -47.01 -22.54 -2.58
N GLU A 889 -47.82 -22.03 -1.65
CA GLU A 889 -48.40 -20.69 -1.72
C GLU A 889 -47.33 -19.58 -1.74
N LEU A 890 -46.13 -19.80 -1.20
CA LEU A 890 -45.04 -18.81 -1.25
C LEU A 890 -44.50 -18.59 -2.67
N HIS A 891 -44.60 -19.59 -3.55
CA HIS A 891 -44.06 -19.57 -4.91
C HIS A 891 -45.15 -19.43 -5.98
N LYS A 892 -46.40 -19.24 -5.56
CA LYS A 892 -47.56 -19.16 -6.46
C LYS A 892 -47.64 -17.79 -7.13
N TRP A 893 -47.67 -17.79 -8.46
CA TRP A 893 -47.78 -16.57 -9.26
C TRP A 893 -49.21 -15.99 -9.24
N PRO A 894 -49.37 -14.65 -9.35
CA PRO A 894 -50.66 -14.02 -9.59
C PRO A 894 -51.36 -14.59 -10.85
N GLU A 895 -52.67 -14.85 -10.75
CA GLU A 895 -53.45 -15.53 -11.80
C GLU A 895 -53.35 -14.85 -13.18
N LYS A 896 -53.24 -13.52 -13.20
CA LYS A 896 -53.06 -12.72 -14.43
C LYS A 896 -51.84 -13.11 -15.28
N TYR A 897 -50.84 -13.76 -14.69
CA TYR A 897 -49.63 -14.20 -15.39
C TYR A 897 -49.65 -15.67 -15.84
N SER A 898 -50.66 -16.44 -15.44
CA SER A 898 -50.76 -17.90 -15.69
C SER A 898 -50.51 -18.30 -17.15
N LYS A 899 -51.04 -17.53 -18.11
CA LYS A 899 -50.91 -17.78 -19.55
C LYS A 899 -49.48 -17.62 -20.11
N PHE A 900 -48.59 -16.94 -19.37
CA PHE A 900 -47.20 -16.73 -19.75
C PHE A 900 -46.23 -17.74 -19.12
N LEU A 901 -46.71 -18.55 -18.17
CA LEU A 901 -45.89 -19.51 -17.43
C LEU A 901 -45.57 -20.75 -18.28
N LYS A 902 -44.31 -21.18 -18.20
CA LYS A 902 -43.77 -22.41 -18.79
C LYS A 902 -43.11 -23.24 -17.68
N PRO A 903 -43.08 -24.58 -17.82
CA PRO A 903 -42.35 -25.45 -16.90
C PRO A 903 -40.88 -25.08 -16.80
N GLY A 904 -40.31 -25.19 -15.60
CA GLY A 904 -38.89 -25.00 -15.35
C GLY A 904 -38.02 -25.97 -16.14
N MET A 905 -36.79 -25.56 -16.45
CA MET A 905 -35.82 -26.35 -17.19
C MET A 905 -34.53 -26.56 -16.39
N PRO A 906 -33.81 -27.68 -16.58
CA PRO A 906 -32.46 -27.88 -16.07
C PRO A 906 -31.50 -26.75 -16.50
N HIS A 907 -30.47 -26.47 -15.70
CA HIS A 907 -29.56 -25.32 -15.92
C HIS A 907 -28.84 -25.38 -17.26
N ASP A 908 -28.46 -26.59 -17.71
CA ASP A 908 -27.78 -26.83 -18.98
C ASP A 908 -28.67 -26.59 -20.22
N LYS A 909 -29.99 -26.52 -20.04
CA LYS A 909 -30.98 -26.19 -21.08
C LYS A 909 -31.40 -24.72 -21.10
N MET A 910 -31.05 -23.95 -20.08
CA MET A 910 -31.35 -22.52 -20.01
C MET A 910 -30.84 -21.67 -21.19
N PRO A 911 -29.71 -21.99 -21.85
CA PRO A 911 -29.29 -21.25 -23.04
C PRO A 911 -30.34 -21.22 -24.16
N GLU A 912 -31.15 -22.28 -24.32
CA GLU A 912 -32.22 -22.34 -25.33
C GLU A 912 -33.29 -21.26 -25.09
N VAL A 913 -33.65 -21.03 -23.82
CA VAL A 913 -34.59 -19.98 -23.41
C VAL A 913 -34.00 -18.60 -23.68
N TYR A 914 -32.76 -18.34 -23.25
CA TYR A 914 -32.12 -17.03 -23.39
C TYR A 914 -31.85 -16.65 -24.85
N ARG A 915 -31.53 -17.62 -25.71
CA ARG A 915 -31.35 -17.45 -27.16
C ARG A 915 -32.65 -17.25 -27.94
N SER A 916 -33.81 -17.53 -27.34
CA SER A 916 -35.11 -17.40 -28.00
C SER A 916 -35.60 -15.95 -28.12
N SER A 917 -34.88 -15.00 -27.52
CA SER A 917 -35.32 -13.61 -27.38
C SER A 917 -34.15 -12.63 -27.46
N THR A 918 -34.44 -11.41 -27.93
CA THR A 918 -33.49 -10.30 -27.86
C THR A 918 -33.43 -9.61 -26.50
N LEU A 919 -34.47 -9.79 -25.68
CA LEU A 919 -34.67 -9.14 -24.41
C LEU A 919 -34.81 -10.17 -23.28
N GLY A 920 -34.10 -9.97 -22.19
CA GLY A 920 -34.12 -10.86 -21.03
C GLY A 920 -34.38 -10.10 -19.73
N LEU A 921 -35.26 -10.64 -18.89
CA LEU A 921 -35.61 -10.05 -17.60
C LEU A 921 -34.75 -10.58 -16.45
N ASN A 922 -34.48 -9.70 -15.51
CA ASN A 922 -33.85 -10.01 -14.24
C ASN A 922 -34.52 -9.25 -13.08
N PHE A 923 -34.63 -9.89 -11.92
CA PHE A 923 -35.13 -9.25 -10.70
C PHE A 923 -34.24 -9.63 -9.52
N ASN A 924 -33.63 -8.63 -8.89
CA ASN A 924 -32.76 -8.78 -7.74
C ASN A 924 -33.51 -8.50 -6.43
N THR A 925 -33.32 -9.39 -5.46
CA THR A 925 -33.73 -9.15 -4.07
C THR A 925 -32.69 -8.28 -3.35
N VAL A 926 -31.41 -8.52 -3.60
CA VAL A 926 -30.29 -7.73 -3.05
C VAL A 926 -30.02 -6.54 -3.99
N VAL A 927 -30.43 -5.35 -3.57
CA VAL A 927 -30.31 -4.12 -4.39
C VAL A 927 -29.19 -3.19 -3.94
N ASN A 928 -28.68 -3.35 -2.72
CA ASN A 928 -27.68 -2.46 -2.11
C ASN A 928 -26.24 -3.01 -2.15
N SER A 929 -26.04 -4.26 -2.58
CA SER A 929 -24.70 -4.85 -2.64
C SER A 929 -23.88 -4.25 -3.78
N GLU A 930 -22.58 -4.08 -3.56
CA GLU A 930 -21.66 -3.59 -4.60
C GLU A 930 -21.37 -4.64 -5.67
N THR A 931 -21.48 -5.92 -5.32
CA THR A 931 -21.09 -7.02 -6.20
C THR A 931 -22.07 -8.18 -6.28
N MET A 932 -23.00 -8.31 -5.31
CA MET A 932 -23.99 -9.40 -5.30
C MET A 932 -25.25 -9.02 -6.06
N PHE A 933 -25.50 -9.73 -7.16
CA PHE A 933 -26.76 -9.74 -7.89
C PHE A 933 -26.90 -11.05 -8.68
N ALA A 934 -28.06 -11.30 -9.27
CA ALA A 934 -28.33 -12.60 -9.89
C ALA A 934 -27.36 -12.93 -11.04
N ARG A 935 -26.79 -14.14 -11.00
CA ARG A 935 -25.95 -14.71 -12.07
C ARG A 935 -26.57 -14.61 -13.48
N ARG A 936 -27.91 -14.61 -13.55
CA ARG A 936 -28.71 -14.46 -14.77
C ARG A 936 -28.30 -13.26 -15.63
N VAL A 937 -27.88 -12.16 -15.00
CA VAL A 937 -27.44 -10.95 -15.71
C VAL A 937 -26.27 -11.28 -16.65
N PHE A 938 -25.27 -11.99 -16.14
CA PHE A 938 -24.11 -12.42 -16.93
C PHE A 938 -24.51 -13.43 -18.02
N GLU A 939 -25.38 -14.39 -17.67
CA GLU A 939 -25.84 -15.45 -18.59
C GLU A 939 -26.65 -14.88 -19.77
N LEU A 940 -27.53 -13.90 -19.52
CA LEU A 940 -28.29 -13.18 -20.55
C LEU A 940 -27.37 -12.38 -21.46
N MET A 941 -26.44 -11.60 -20.90
CA MET A 941 -25.48 -10.82 -21.68
C MET A 941 -24.59 -11.72 -22.54
N SER A 942 -24.14 -12.85 -21.99
CA SER A 942 -23.35 -13.86 -22.70
C SER A 942 -24.15 -14.53 -23.82
N SER A 943 -25.48 -14.61 -23.69
CA SER A 943 -26.40 -15.07 -24.74
C SER A 943 -26.79 -13.95 -25.73
N LYS A 944 -26.14 -12.77 -25.63
CA LYS A 944 -26.37 -11.55 -26.41
C LYS A 944 -27.78 -10.95 -26.24
N SER A 945 -28.43 -11.15 -25.09
CA SER A 945 -29.73 -10.54 -24.79
C SER A 945 -29.55 -9.25 -24.01
N LEU A 946 -30.30 -8.20 -24.37
CA LEU A 946 -30.33 -6.97 -23.60
C LEU A 946 -31.04 -7.23 -22.27
N VAL A 947 -30.37 -6.93 -21.16
CA VAL A 947 -30.90 -7.16 -19.82
C VAL A 947 -31.82 -6.02 -19.44
N ILE A 948 -33.04 -6.38 -19.06
CA ILE A 948 -34.02 -5.52 -18.39
C ILE A 948 -34.05 -5.95 -16.93
N SER A 949 -33.78 -5.03 -16.01
CA SER A 949 -33.70 -5.34 -14.58
C SER A 949 -34.40 -4.29 -13.74
N ASN A 950 -34.77 -4.63 -12.50
CA ASN A 950 -34.89 -3.62 -11.46
C ASN A 950 -33.51 -3.09 -11.07
N TYR A 951 -33.45 -1.90 -10.46
CA TYR A 951 -32.20 -1.31 -10.02
C TYR A 951 -31.50 -2.17 -8.97
N SER A 952 -30.19 -2.31 -9.14
CA SER A 952 -29.27 -2.89 -8.16
C SER A 952 -27.94 -2.16 -8.28
N LEU A 953 -27.36 -1.76 -7.16
CA LEU A 953 -26.10 -1.03 -7.08
C LEU A 953 -24.98 -1.77 -7.83
N GLY A 954 -24.86 -3.08 -7.63
CA GLY A 954 -23.83 -3.89 -8.28
C GLY A 954 -23.98 -3.97 -9.80
N ILE A 955 -25.22 -4.06 -10.32
CA ILE A 955 -25.45 -4.06 -11.78
C ILE A 955 -25.08 -2.68 -12.36
N ASP A 956 -25.45 -1.59 -11.68
CA ASP A 956 -25.15 -0.23 -12.12
C ASP A 956 -23.65 0.04 -12.14
N LYS A 957 -22.94 -0.39 -11.09
CA LYS A 957 -21.47 -0.30 -11.01
C LYS A 957 -20.75 -1.12 -12.08
N MET A 958 -21.20 -2.36 -12.33
CA MET A 958 -20.51 -3.25 -13.29
C MET A 958 -20.87 -2.97 -14.75
N PHE A 959 -22.12 -2.60 -15.03
CA PHE A 959 -22.65 -2.58 -16.39
C PHE A 959 -23.30 -1.25 -16.79
N GLY A 960 -23.79 -0.46 -15.84
CA GLY A 960 -24.37 0.86 -16.07
C GLY A 960 -25.35 0.89 -17.24
N GLU A 961 -25.04 1.69 -18.26
CA GLU A 961 -25.90 1.86 -19.45
C GLU A 961 -26.13 0.58 -20.28
N LEU A 962 -25.35 -0.48 -20.09
CA LEU A 962 -25.53 -1.77 -20.77
C LEU A 962 -26.76 -2.55 -20.28
N VAL A 963 -27.41 -2.08 -19.20
CA VAL A 963 -28.65 -2.63 -18.65
C VAL A 963 -29.77 -1.59 -18.69
N VAL A 964 -30.99 -2.03 -18.94
CA VAL A 964 -32.20 -1.20 -18.83
C VAL A 964 -32.83 -1.37 -17.45
N PHE A 965 -32.71 -0.35 -16.60
CA PHE A 965 -33.35 -0.30 -15.28
C PHE A 965 -34.81 0.16 -15.41
N ALA A 966 -35.74 -0.78 -15.56
CA ALA A 966 -37.12 -0.51 -15.93
C ALA A 966 -37.96 0.12 -14.79
N ASP A 967 -37.51 0.02 -13.55
CA ASP A 967 -38.10 0.68 -12.38
C ASP A 967 -37.66 2.15 -12.23
N ARG A 968 -36.49 2.53 -12.79
CA ARG A 968 -35.98 3.91 -12.79
C ARG A 968 -36.39 4.73 -14.01
N ASP A 969 -36.33 4.13 -15.19
CA ASP A 969 -36.81 4.75 -16.43
C ASP A 969 -37.69 3.75 -17.21
N PRO A 970 -38.99 3.64 -16.85
CA PRO A 970 -39.92 2.71 -17.48
C PRO A 970 -40.11 2.94 -18.99
N GLU A 971 -39.77 4.13 -19.49
CA GLU A 971 -39.92 4.49 -20.90
C GLU A 971 -38.63 4.24 -21.70
N ARG A 972 -37.49 3.96 -21.06
CA ARG A 972 -36.20 3.77 -21.74
C ARG A 972 -36.27 2.70 -22.82
N LEU A 973 -36.84 1.54 -22.50
CA LEU A 973 -36.93 0.42 -23.43
C LEU A 973 -37.66 0.80 -24.72
N LYS A 974 -38.73 1.61 -24.63
CA LYS A 974 -39.51 2.06 -25.80
C LYS A 974 -38.76 3.05 -26.68
N LYS A 975 -37.80 3.78 -26.11
CA LYS A 975 -36.99 4.76 -26.85
C LYS A 975 -35.85 4.10 -27.64
N LEU A 976 -35.53 2.84 -27.34
CA LEU A 976 -34.48 2.11 -28.03
C LEU A 976 -35.00 1.55 -29.35
N SER A 977 -34.30 1.85 -30.44
CA SER A 977 -34.54 1.17 -31.72
C SER A 977 -33.96 -0.26 -31.70
N THR A 978 -34.37 -1.10 -32.66
CA THR A 978 -33.77 -2.43 -32.86
C THR A 978 -32.25 -2.37 -32.96
N ARG A 979 -31.72 -1.35 -33.64
CA ARG A 979 -30.27 -1.10 -33.78
C ARG A 979 -29.61 -0.77 -32.45
N ASP A 980 -30.28 -0.01 -31.58
CA ASP A 980 -29.74 0.32 -30.26
C ASP A 980 -29.66 -0.93 -29.37
N ILE A 981 -30.71 -1.76 -29.39
CA ILE A 981 -30.75 -3.03 -28.67
C ILE A 981 -29.62 -3.95 -29.12
N GLU A 982 -29.39 -4.09 -30.43
CA GLU A 982 -28.29 -4.86 -30.98
C GLU A 982 -26.92 -4.34 -30.53
N LEU A 983 -26.70 -3.03 -30.60
CA LEU A 983 -25.44 -2.40 -30.22
C LEU A 983 -25.14 -2.55 -28.72
N LEU A 984 -26.14 -2.33 -27.86
CA LEU A 984 -26.00 -2.48 -26.42
C LEU A 984 -25.73 -3.94 -26.03
N SER A 985 -26.46 -4.88 -26.63
CA SER A 985 -26.28 -6.31 -26.38
C SER A 985 -24.91 -6.81 -26.83
N GLU A 986 -24.40 -6.29 -27.96
CA GLU A 986 -23.05 -6.61 -28.46
C GLU A 986 -21.96 -6.07 -27.52
N LYS A 987 -22.10 -4.83 -27.04
CA LYS A 987 -21.18 -4.26 -26.04
C LYS A 987 -21.23 -5.01 -24.72
N ALA A 988 -22.41 -5.44 -24.30
CA ALA A 988 -22.60 -6.25 -23.10
C ALA A 988 -21.92 -7.62 -23.24
N LEU A 989 -22.10 -8.31 -24.36
CA LEU A 989 -21.42 -9.56 -24.69
C LEU A 989 -19.89 -9.39 -24.65
N ASP A 990 -19.34 -8.39 -25.34
CA ASP A 990 -17.91 -8.11 -25.34
C ASP A 990 -17.37 -7.83 -23.92
N ASN A 991 -18.13 -7.11 -23.09
CA ASN A 991 -17.75 -6.80 -21.71
C ASN A 991 -17.69 -8.08 -20.85
N VAL A 992 -18.73 -8.92 -20.89
CA VAL A 992 -18.77 -10.13 -20.06
C VAL A 992 -17.72 -11.15 -20.48
N LEU A 993 -17.48 -11.33 -21.79
CA LEU A 993 -16.43 -12.24 -22.30
C LEU A 993 -15.02 -11.79 -21.94
N ARG A 994 -14.79 -10.48 -21.73
CA ARG A 994 -13.48 -9.94 -21.33
C ARG A 994 -13.24 -10.05 -19.83
N ASN A 995 -14.25 -9.73 -19.02
CA ASN A 995 -14.06 -9.37 -17.62
C ASN A 995 -14.83 -10.24 -16.61
N HIS A 996 -15.87 -10.95 -17.06
CA HIS A 996 -16.85 -11.60 -16.18
C HIS A 996 -17.14 -13.05 -16.56
N THR A 997 -16.10 -13.80 -16.97
CA THR A 997 -16.20 -15.26 -17.19
C THR A 997 -15.73 -16.04 -15.95
N TYR A 998 -16.19 -17.28 -15.79
CA TYR A 998 -15.67 -18.16 -14.73
C TYR A 998 -14.19 -18.50 -14.93
N THR A 999 -13.67 -18.47 -16.16
CA THR A 999 -12.22 -18.47 -16.43
C THR A 999 -11.52 -17.29 -15.75
N ASN A 1000 -12.08 -16.09 -15.81
CA ASN A 1000 -11.52 -14.94 -15.09
C ASN A 1000 -11.58 -15.15 -13.58
N ARG A 1001 -12.70 -15.68 -13.05
CA ARG A 1001 -12.86 -15.96 -11.61
C ARG A 1001 -11.89 -17.03 -11.12
N TRP A 1002 -11.66 -18.08 -11.90
CA TRP A 1002 -10.70 -19.12 -11.56
C TRP A 1002 -9.26 -18.59 -11.53
N LYS A 1003 -8.86 -17.80 -12.53
CA LYS A 1003 -7.55 -17.13 -12.53
C LYS A 1003 -7.39 -16.14 -11.38
N GLN A 1004 -8.46 -15.42 -11.02
CA GLN A 1004 -8.50 -14.56 -9.84
C GLN A 1004 -8.27 -15.37 -8.57
N ILE A 1005 -8.96 -16.51 -8.40
CA ILE A 1005 -8.76 -17.43 -7.28
C ILE A 1005 -7.31 -17.87 -7.20
N LEU A 1006 -6.76 -18.48 -8.26
CA LEU A 1006 -5.39 -18.98 -8.30
C LEU A 1006 -4.37 -17.89 -7.92
N THR A 1007 -4.57 -16.67 -8.41
CA THR A 1007 -3.71 -15.52 -8.09
C THR A 1007 -3.82 -15.14 -6.61
N LYS A 1008 -5.02 -15.10 -6.04
CA LYS A 1008 -5.24 -14.72 -4.63
C LYS A 1008 -4.70 -15.76 -3.65
N ILE A 1009 -4.77 -17.05 -3.99
CA ILE A 1009 -4.24 -18.13 -3.16
C ILE A 1009 -2.76 -18.44 -3.41
N GLY A 1010 -2.11 -17.72 -4.34
CA GLY A 1010 -0.69 -17.87 -4.64
C GLY A 1010 -0.32 -19.14 -5.43
N MET A 1011 -1.27 -19.73 -6.17
CA MET A 1011 -1.03 -20.92 -6.99
C MET A 1011 -0.45 -20.52 -8.36
N PRO A 1012 0.73 -21.01 -8.76
CA PRO A 1012 1.38 -20.61 -10.01
C PRO A 1012 0.68 -21.20 -11.23
N TRP A 1013 0.55 -20.45 -12.33
CA TRP A 1013 -0.03 -20.97 -13.57
C TRP A 1013 0.59 -20.25 -14.78
N ILE A 1014 0.65 -20.93 -15.93
CA ILE A 1014 1.15 -20.34 -17.17
C ILE A 1014 0.08 -19.38 -17.74
N PRO A 1015 0.38 -18.07 -17.88
CA PRO A 1015 -0.54 -17.12 -18.52
C PRO A 1015 -0.86 -17.53 -19.95
N ASP A 1016 -2.12 -17.34 -20.37
CA ASP A 1016 -2.48 -17.52 -21.78
C ASP A 1016 -1.70 -16.52 -22.62
N THR A 1017 -1.14 -16.96 -23.75
CA THR A 1017 -0.43 -16.04 -24.63
C THR A 1017 -1.41 -15.13 -25.37
N GLU A 1018 -1.02 -13.86 -25.58
CA GLU A 1018 -1.77 -12.99 -26.49
C GLU A 1018 -1.42 -13.21 -27.97
N SER A 1019 -0.44 -14.08 -28.21
CA SER A 1019 0.17 -14.29 -29.51
C SER A 1019 -0.76 -14.95 -30.53
N VAL A 1020 -0.65 -14.49 -31.78
CA VAL A 1020 -1.30 -15.09 -32.95
C VAL A 1020 -0.29 -15.28 -34.08
N THR A 1021 -0.43 -16.39 -34.80
CA THR A 1021 0.30 -16.59 -36.06
C THR A 1021 -0.59 -16.19 -37.23
N ILE A 1022 -0.18 -15.18 -37.99
CA ILE A 1022 -0.81 -14.84 -39.27
C ILE A 1022 -0.27 -15.80 -40.33
N VAL A 1023 -1.12 -16.63 -40.89
CA VAL A 1023 -0.79 -17.58 -41.95
C VAL A 1023 -1.27 -16.99 -43.27
N SER A 1024 -0.35 -16.50 -44.09
CA SER A 1024 -0.69 -15.85 -45.37
C SER A 1024 -0.36 -16.77 -46.55
N LYS A 1025 -1.38 -17.11 -47.35
CA LYS A 1025 -1.19 -17.95 -48.54
C LYS A 1025 -0.62 -17.13 -49.71
N VAL A 1026 0.63 -17.39 -50.10
CA VAL A 1026 1.37 -16.59 -51.10
C VAL A 1026 1.67 -17.38 -52.37
N SER A 1027 1.57 -16.74 -53.55
CA SER A 1027 1.88 -17.36 -54.85
C SER A 1027 3.01 -16.67 -55.60
N CYS A 1028 3.33 -15.42 -55.25
CA CYS A 1028 4.42 -14.66 -55.87
C CYS A 1028 5.15 -13.75 -54.87
N LYS A 1029 6.25 -13.14 -55.30
CA LYS A 1029 7.05 -12.25 -54.44
C LYS A 1029 6.25 -11.03 -53.94
N SER A 1030 5.37 -10.46 -54.76
CA SER A 1030 4.53 -9.31 -54.36
C SER A 1030 3.58 -9.68 -53.21
N ASP A 1031 3.05 -10.91 -53.20
CA ASP A 1031 2.21 -11.40 -52.10
C ASP A 1031 2.99 -11.43 -50.79
N VAL A 1032 4.23 -11.93 -50.84
CA VAL A 1032 5.13 -12.01 -49.68
C VAL A 1032 5.41 -10.62 -49.11
N GLU A 1033 5.81 -9.67 -49.96
CA GLU A 1033 6.12 -8.30 -49.55
C GLU A 1033 4.91 -7.61 -48.90
N ARG A 1034 3.70 -7.84 -49.44
CA ARG A 1034 2.47 -7.28 -48.89
C ARG A 1034 2.16 -7.88 -47.51
N SER A 1035 2.26 -9.19 -47.36
CA SER A 1035 1.99 -9.88 -46.10
C SER A 1035 2.99 -9.49 -45.01
N ILE A 1036 4.28 -9.36 -45.35
CA ILE A 1036 5.31 -8.87 -44.42
C ILE A 1036 5.03 -7.43 -44.01
N SER A 1037 4.77 -6.52 -44.95
CA SER A 1037 4.49 -5.11 -44.65
C SER A 1037 3.26 -4.96 -43.75
N TYR A 1038 2.22 -5.74 -44.02
CA TYR A 1038 1.02 -5.78 -43.21
C TYR A 1038 1.28 -6.29 -41.79
N PHE A 1039 2.00 -7.42 -41.66
CA PHE A 1039 2.37 -7.99 -40.38
C PHE A 1039 3.22 -7.01 -39.55
N GLN A 1040 4.21 -6.36 -40.18
CA GLN A 1040 5.05 -5.36 -39.55
C GLN A 1040 4.25 -4.16 -39.02
N SER A 1041 3.28 -3.68 -39.81
CA SER A 1041 2.48 -2.50 -39.44
C SER A 1041 1.45 -2.78 -38.34
N ASN A 1042 0.95 -4.01 -38.22
CA ASN A 1042 -0.21 -4.32 -37.38
C ASN A 1042 0.07 -5.30 -36.23
N TYR A 1043 1.06 -6.18 -36.35
CA TYR A 1043 1.27 -7.31 -35.42
C TYR A 1043 2.70 -7.41 -34.86
N ALA A 1044 3.71 -6.87 -35.54
CA ALA A 1044 5.13 -7.04 -35.15
C ALA A 1044 5.54 -6.29 -33.87
N ASN A 1045 4.73 -5.33 -33.39
CA ASN A 1045 4.98 -4.66 -32.10
C ASN A 1045 4.90 -5.63 -30.90
N GLN A 1046 4.26 -6.80 -31.07
CA GLN A 1046 4.28 -7.88 -30.09
C GLN A 1046 5.19 -8.99 -30.59
N ILE A 1047 6.37 -9.15 -29.97
CA ILE A 1047 7.44 -10.06 -30.43
C ILE A 1047 7.02 -11.55 -30.51
N GLU A 1048 5.95 -11.90 -29.79
CA GLU A 1048 5.38 -13.24 -29.74
C GLU A 1048 4.52 -13.57 -30.96
N ASN A 1049 3.94 -12.56 -31.63
CA ASN A 1049 3.22 -12.77 -32.88
C ASN A 1049 4.17 -13.26 -33.97
N LYS A 1050 3.66 -14.09 -34.87
CA LYS A 1050 4.44 -14.67 -35.98
C LYS A 1050 3.72 -14.50 -37.30
N LEU A 1051 4.47 -14.44 -38.38
CA LEU A 1051 3.96 -14.55 -39.75
C LEU A 1051 4.44 -15.87 -40.33
N LEU A 1052 3.52 -16.70 -40.80
CA LEU A 1052 3.80 -17.90 -41.58
C LEU A 1052 3.38 -17.64 -43.04
N LEU A 1053 4.34 -17.59 -43.94
CA LEU A 1053 4.12 -17.53 -45.38
C LEU A 1053 3.90 -18.95 -45.89
N LEU A 1054 2.67 -19.25 -46.28
CA LEU A 1054 2.25 -20.53 -46.82
C LEU A 1054 2.27 -20.48 -48.35
N VAL A 1055 3.31 -21.06 -48.96
CA VAL A 1055 3.53 -21.03 -50.40
C VAL A 1055 2.57 -22.00 -51.11
N ASP A 1056 1.81 -21.46 -52.07
CA ASP A 1056 0.80 -22.18 -52.87
C ASP A 1056 1.41 -23.36 -53.64
N GLU A 1057 0.64 -24.43 -53.78
CA GLU A 1057 1.02 -25.67 -54.47
C GLU A 1057 1.44 -25.47 -55.95
N LYS A 1058 0.97 -24.40 -56.59
CA LYS A 1058 1.28 -24.03 -57.98
C LYS A 1058 2.67 -23.42 -58.16
N VAL A 1059 3.33 -23.01 -57.08
CA VAL A 1059 4.68 -22.42 -57.14
C VAL A 1059 5.71 -23.53 -57.39
N GLY A 1060 6.59 -23.34 -58.37
CA GLY A 1060 7.63 -24.30 -58.74
C GLY A 1060 8.69 -24.45 -57.63
N SER A 1061 9.25 -25.66 -57.46
CA SER A 1061 10.15 -26.01 -56.36
C SER A 1061 11.39 -25.10 -56.25
N LEU A 1062 11.93 -24.63 -57.38
CA LEU A 1062 13.06 -23.69 -57.40
C LEU A 1062 12.69 -22.34 -56.79
N GLU A 1063 11.48 -21.85 -57.07
CA GLU A 1063 10.99 -20.57 -56.55
C GLU A 1063 10.62 -20.69 -55.05
N VAL A 1064 10.05 -21.83 -54.65
CA VAL A 1064 9.86 -22.17 -53.23
C VAL A 1064 11.19 -22.11 -52.46
N ALA A 1065 12.26 -22.70 -52.99
CA ALA A 1065 13.59 -22.66 -52.37
C ALA A 1065 14.12 -21.23 -52.21
N LYS A 1066 13.90 -20.35 -53.20
CA LYS A 1066 14.24 -18.92 -53.09
C LYS A 1066 13.44 -18.24 -51.98
N PHE A 1067 12.15 -18.56 -51.83
CA PHE A 1067 11.34 -17.97 -50.76
C PHE A 1067 11.85 -18.37 -49.37
N TYR A 1068 12.20 -19.65 -49.17
CA TYR A 1068 12.85 -20.11 -47.94
C TYR A 1068 14.14 -19.33 -47.65
N GLN A 1069 15.02 -19.18 -48.65
CA GLN A 1069 16.30 -18.50 -48.47
C GLN A 1069 16.13 -17.00 -48.16
N GLN A 1070 15.18 -16.33 -48.82
CA GLN A 1070 15.05 -14.87 -48.76
C GLN A 1070 14.24 -14.37 -47.55
N PHE A 1071 13.19 -15.10 -47.16
CA PHE A 1071 12.17 -14.59 -46.25
C PHE A 1071 12.06 -15.33 -44.91
N ASN A 1072 12.69 -16.49 -44.76
CA ASN A 1072 12.68 -17.23 -43.49
C ASN A 1072 13.66 -16.57 -42.49
N LYS A 1073 13.15 -15.65 -41.65
CA LYS A 1073 13.94 -14.80 -40.73
C LYS A 1073 13.21 -14.63 -39.39
N ALA A 1074 13.83 -14.02 -38.38
CA ALA A 1074 13.21 -13.84 -37.06
C ALA A 1074 11.80 -13.20 -37.16
N GLY A 1075 10.77 -13.94 -36.72
CA GLY A 1075 9.36 -13.52 -36.76
C GLY A 1075 8.59 -13.86 -38.04
N VAL A 1076 9.28 -14.28 -39.12
CA VAL A 1076 8.66 -14.69 -40.40
C VAL A 1076 9.15 -16.09 -40.77
N MET A 1077 8.23 -17.04 -40.82
CA MET A 1077 8.48 -18.41 -41.26
C MET A 1077 7.96 -18.62 -42.67
N VAL A 1078 8.64 -19.46 -43.45
CA VAL A 1078 8.17 -19.88 -44.78
C VAL A 1078 7.89 -21.38 -44.73
N THR A 1079 6.78 -21.81 -45.31
CA THR A 1079 6.52 -23.22 -45.61
C THR A 1079 5.74 -23.37 -46.91
N SER A 1080 5.71 -24.56 -47.52
CA SER A 1080 4.95 -24.81 -48.75
C SER A 1080 3.86 -25.86 -48.54
N MET A 1081 2.76 -25.75 -49.30
CA MET A 1081 1.67 -26.73 -49.28
C MET A 1081 2.16 -28.16 -49.55
N LYS A 1082 3.01 -28.33 -50.57
CA LYS A 1082 3.64 -29.64 -50.90
C LYS A 1082 4.40 -30.23 -49.72
N TYR A 1083 5.08 -29.39 -48.94
CA TYR A 1083 5.80 -29.83 -47.75
C TYR A 1083 4.85 -30.29 -46.65
N ILE A 1084 3.76 -29.54 -46.40
CA ILE A 1084 2.72 -29.94 -45.44
C ILE A 1084 2.08 -31.26 -45.85
N GLU A 1085 1.68 -31.43 -47.11
CA GLU A 1085 1.08 -32.67 -47.62
C GLU A 1085 2.00 -33.87 -47.45
N THR A 1086 3.30 -33.70 -47.72
CA THR A 1086 4.29 -34.78 -47.65
C THR A 1086 4.60 -35.20 -46.20
N TYR A 1087 4.68 -34.24 -45.27
CA TYR A 1087 5.23 -34.48 -43.93
C TYR A 1087 4.20 -34.39 -42.78
N SER A 1088 2.95 -33.99 -43.05
CA SER A 1088 1.87 -33.92 -42.05
C SER A 1088 1.39 -35.28 -41.54
N ILE A 1089 1.90 -36.39 -42.07
CA ILE A 1089 1.60 -37.76 -41.63
C ILE A 1089 2.34 -38.12 -40.32
N SER A 1090 3.35 -37.34 -39.94
CA SER A 1090 4.01 -37.45 -38.63
C SER A 1090 3.53 -36.33 -37.71
N ASP A 1091 3.13 -36.63 -36.47
CA ASP A 1091 2.80 -35.66 -35.41
C ASP A 1091 3.95 -34.66 -35.07
N LYS A 1092 5.06 -34.72 -35.81
CA LYS A 1092 6.28 -33.93 -35.63
C LYS A 1092 6.27 -32.61 -36.40
N TYR A 1093 5.34 -32.38 -37.33
CA TYR A 1093 5.29 -31.15 -38.10
C TYR A 1093 4.18 -30.19 -37.61
N ASN A 1094 4.56 -29.20 -36.79
CA ASN A 1094 3.67 -28.13 -36.35
C ASN A 1094 4.36 -26.76 -36.47
N PRO A 1095 4.08 -25.98 -37.52
CA PRO A 1095 4.70 -24.66 -37.73
C PRO A 1095 4.04 -23.54 -36.92
N ILE A 1096 2.92 -23.80 -36.23
CA ILE A 1096 2.22 -22.82 -35.40
C ILE A 1096 2.69 -22.96 -33.96
N THR A 1097 3.50 -22.00 -33.51
CA THR A 1097 4.03 -21.97 -32.14
C THR A 1097 3.17 -21.15 -31.17
N THR A 1098 2.23 -20.37 -31.68
CA THR A 1098 1.28 -19.54 -30.90
C THR A 1098 0.02 -20.34 -30.58
N ASP A 1099 -0.79 -19.92 -29.59
CA ASP A 1099 -2.03 -20.62 -29.23
C ASP A 1099 -3.14 -20.52 -30.29
N TYR A 1100 -3.12 -19.43 -31.06
CA TYR A 1100 -4.08 -19.16 -32.12
C TYR A 1100 -3.37 -18.86 -33.43
N PHE A 1101 -4.06 -19.12 -34.55
CA PHE A 1101 -3.61 -18.69 -35.87
C PHE A 1101 -4.77 -18.14 -36.70
N ILE A 1102 -4.42 -17.35 -37.71
CA ILE A 1102 -5.37 -16.86 -38.71
C ILE A 1102 -4.87 -17.23 -40.09
N ILE A 1103 -5.63 -18.01 -40.84
CA ILE A 1103 -5.32 -18.25 -42.26
C ILE A 1103 -6.03 -17.25 -43.14
N CYS A 1104 -5.28 -16.56 -44.00
CA CYS A 1104 -5.79 -15.48 -44.84
C CYS A 1104 -5.08 -15.40 -46.21
N SER A 1105 -5.68 -14.65 -47.14
CA SER A 1105 -5.06 -14.28 -48.41
C SER A 1105 -4.35 -12.92 -48.29
N PRO A 1106 -3.23 -12.69 -49.00
CA PRO A 1106 -2.59 -11.38 -49.13
C PRO A 1106 -3.52 -10.27 -49.63
N ASN A 1107 -4.61 -10.61 -50.32
CA ASN A 1107 -5.62 -9.65 -50.78
C ASN A 1107 -6.71 -9.38 -49.73
N ASN A 1108 -6.83 -10.22 -48.69
CA ASN A 1108 -7.90 -10.18 -47.69
C ASN A 1108 -7.29 -10.39 -46.29
N LEU A 1109 -6.71 -9.33 -45.75
CA LEU A 1109 -6.00 -9.33 -44.47
C LEU A 1109 -6.95 -8.88 -43.32
N PRO A 1110 -6.98 -9.59 -42.18
CA PRO A 1110 -8.00 -9.41 -41.14
C PRO A 1110 -7.74 -8.16 -40.28
N LYS A 1111 -8.70 -7.24 -40.09
CA LYS A 1111 -8.49 -6.07 -39.20
C LYS A 1111 -8.11 -6.50 -37.77
N PHE A 1112 -7.21 -5.76 -37.13
CA PHE A 1112 -6.73 -6.06 -35.78
C PHE A 1112 -7.86 -6.17 -34.73
N ASP A 1113 -8.85 -5.27 -34.79
CA ASP A 1113 -10.01 -5.30 -33.89
C ASP A 1113 -10.89 -6.53 -34.11
N TRP A 1114 -11.00 -7.02 -35.35
CA TRP A 1114 -11.71 -8.25 -35.65
C TRP A 1114 -10.99 -9.45 -35.01
N VAL A 1115 -9.66 -9.51 -35.07
CA VAL A 1115 -8.87 -10.59 -34.43
C VAL A 1115 -9.07 -10.60 -32.92
N LYS A 1116 -9.04 -9.42 -32.27
CA LYS A 1116 -9.34 -9.30 -30.84
C LYS A 1116 -10.71 -9.86 -30.49
N LYS A 1117 -11.70 -9.60 -31.34
CA LYS A 1117 -13.06 -10.09 -31.16
C LYS A 1117 -13.16 -11.59 -31.41
N ALA A 1118 -12.61 -12.10 -32.51
CA ALA A 1118 -12.57 -13.53 -32.80
C ALA A 1118 -11.93 -14.33 -31.64
N LYS A 1119 -10.88 -13.80 -31.02
CA LYS A 1119 -10.28 -14.40 -29.81
C LYS A 1119 -11.28 -14.51 -28.66
N LEU A 1120 -12.05 -13.46 -28.36
CA LEU A 1120 -13.07 -13.53 -27.31
C LEU A 1120 -14.13 -14.57 -27.61
N HIS A 1121 -14.58 -14.63 -28.86
CA HIS A 1121 -15.63 -15.56 -29.29
C HIS A 1121 -15.12 -17.00 -29.36
N SER A 1122 -13.80 -17.22 -29.47
CA SER A 1122 -13.19 -18.56 -29.41
C SER A 1122 -13.34 -19.27 -28.06
N GLN A 1123 -13.79 -18.56 -27.02
CA GLN A 1123 -14.05 -19.12 -25.70
C GLN A 1123 -15.19 -20.15 -25.69
N TYR A 1124 -16.08 -20.11 -26.67
CA TYR A 1124 -17.25 -20.99 -26.76
C TYR A 1124 -17.42 -21.70 -28.11
N VAL A 1125 -16.45 -21.56 -29.01
CA VAL A 1125 -16.40 -22.28 -30.29
C VAL A 1125 -15.47 -23.47 -30.11
N GLU A 1126 -16.04 -24.68 -30.02
CA GLU A 1126 -15.28 -25.93 -29.89
C GLU A 1126 -15.13 -26.64 -31.24
N GLY A 1127 -13.93 -27.14 -31.55
CA GLY A 1127 -13.64 -27.92 -32.76
C GLY A 1127 -13.82 -27.21 -34.11
N SER A 1128 -14.29 -25.96 -34.13
CA SER A 1128 -14.60 -25.19 -35.34
C SER A 1128 -13.75 -23.93 -35.43
N SER A 1129 -13.58 -23.39 -36.63
CA SER A 1129 -12.88 -22.10 -36.83
C SER A 1129 -13.88 -20.95 -36.95
N ILE A 1130 -13.46 -19.75 -36.57
CA ILE A 1130 -14.25 -18.52 -36.63
C ILE A 1130 -13.94 -17.77 -37.93
N THR A 1131 -14.96 -17.30 -38.63
CA THR A 1131 -14.80 -16.53 -39.87
C THR A 1131 -15.60 -15.25 -39.84
N HIS A 1132 -15.37 -14.35 -40.81
CA HIS A 1132 -16.20 -13.18 -41.03
C HIS A 1132 -17.18 -13.44 -42.18
N HIS A 1133 -18.46 -13.09 -41.98
CA HIS A 1133 -19.48 -13.10 -43.02
C HIS A 1133 -20.37 -11.86 -42.90
N ASP A 1134 -20.80 -11.31 -44.03
CA ASP A 1134 -21.51 -10.02 -44.05
C ASP A 1134 -22.98 -10.11 -43.61
N SER A 1135 -23.57 -11.31 -43.64
CA SER A 1135 -25.02 -11.51 -43.43
C SER A 1135 -25.41 -12.65 -42.47
N ILE A 1136 -24.47 -13.48 -42.05
CA ILE A 1136 -24.74 -14.61 -41.15
C ILE A 1136 -23.90 -14.34 -39.91
N LEU A 1137 -24.51 -14.40 -38.72
CA LEU A 1137 -23.83 -14.18 -37.45
C LEU A 1137 -24.26 -15.27 -36.47
N TYR A 1138 -23.31 -15.79 -35.71
CA TYR A 1138 -23.50 -16.77 -34.65
C TYR A 1138 -24.15 -18.07 -35.11
N ARG A 1139 -23.71 -18.62 -36.26
CA ARG A 1139 -24.20 -19.90 -36.78
C ARG A 1139 -23.04 -20.78 -37.23
N TYR A 1140 -23.24 -22.09 -37.14
CA TYR A 1140 -22.37 -23.03 -37.86
C TYR A 1140 -22.81 -23.09 -39.32
N VAL A 1141 -21.85 -22.92 -40.24
CA VAL A 1141 -22.07 -22.96 -41.69
C VAL A 1141 -21.04 -23.91 -42.31
N GLU A 1142 -21.49 -24.72 -43.27
CA GLU A 1142 -20.63 -25.57 -44.09
C GLU A 1142 -20.38 -24.89 -45.45
N ASN A 1143 -19.16 -25.00 -45.99
CA ASN A 1143 -18.84 -24.67 -47.39
C ASN A 1143 -19.11 -23.21 -47.85
N SER A 1144 -18.93 -22.20 -46.99
CA SER A 1144 -19.00 -20.79 -47.40
C SER A 1144 -17.65 -20.28 -47.94
N LYS A 1145 -17.68 -19.46 -49.00
CA LYS A 1145 -16.50 -18.69 -49.45
C LYS A 1145 -16.19 -17.64 -48.39
N CYS A 1146 -15.16 -17.88 -47.58
CA CYS A 1146 -14.75 -16.97 -46.52
C CYS A 1146 -13.35 -16.42 -46.77
N ASN A 1147 -13.14 -15.17 -46.34
CA ASN A 1147 -11.92 -14.42 -46.62
C ASN A 1147 -10.72 -14.85 -45.75
N TYR A 1148 -10.98 -15.20 -44.48
CA TYR A 1148 -9.97 -15.67 -43.53
C TYR A 1148 -10.63 -16.44 -42.37
N PHE A 1149 -9.87 -17.31 -41.71
CA PHE A 1149 -10.34 -18.12 -40.58
C PHE A 1149 -9.42 -17.97 -39.37
N PHE A 1150 -9.99 -17.70 -38.20
CA PHE A 1150 -9.32 -17.71 -36.90
C PHE A 1150 -9.56 -19.05 -36.21
N SER A 1151 -8.51 -19.72 -35.73
CA SER A 1151 -8.65 -21.01 -35.05
C SER A 1151 -7.56 -21.23 -34.02
N LYS A 1152 -7.76 -22.22 -33.14
CA LYS A 1152 -6.73 -22.69 -32.22
C LYS A 1152 -5.70 -23.55 -32.98
N LYS A 1153 -4.45 -23.54 -32.53
CA LYS A 1153 -3.33 -24.21 -33.23
C LYS A 1153 -3.56 -25.70 -33.51
N GLU A 1154 -4.32 -26.40 -32.68
CA GLU A 1154 -4.60 -27.82 -32.82
C GLU A 1154 -5.34 -28.13 -34.13
N ASN A 1155 -6.10 -27.16 -34.65
CA ASN A 1155 -6.87 -27.30 -35.89
C ASN A 1155 -6.06 -26.93 -37.14
N PHE A 1156 -4.78 -26.60 -37.02
CA PHE A 1156 -3.99 -26.02 -38.12
C PHE A 1156 -3.91 -26.93 -39.35
N ILE A 1157 -3.52 -28.19 -39.16
CA ILE A 1157 -3.32 -29.13 -40.28
C ILE A 1157 -4.64 -29.41 -41.00
N GLU A 1158 -5.71 -29.64 -40.24
CA GLU A 1158 -7.04 -29.92 -40.77
C GLU A 1158 -7.59 -28.71 -41.54
N LEU A 1159 -7.46 -27.51 -40.97
CA LEU A 1159 -7.93 -26.28 -41.61
C LEU A 1159 -7.13 -25.94 -42.87
N VAL A 1160 -5.81 -26.14 -42.89
CA VAL A 1160 -5.00 -25.91 -44.10
C VAL A 1160 -5.39 -26.86 -45.24
N LYS A 1161 -5.68 -28.13 -44.93
CA LYS A 1161 -6.22 -29.09 -45.90
C LYS A 1161 -7.59 -28.63 -46.40
N ALA A 1162 -8.53 -28.33 -45.51
CA ALA A 1162 -9.87 -27.89 -45.86
C ALA A 1162 -9.90 -26.58 -46.67
N TYR A 1163 -9.04 -25.61 -46.35
CA TYR A 1163 -8.90 -24.33 -47.06
C TYR A 1163 -8.43 -24.51 -48.52
N THR A 1164 -7.93 -25.70 -48.89
CA THR A 1164 -7.34 -25.98 -50.21
C THR A 1164 -8.08 -27.05 -51.04
N SER A 1165 -8.71 -28.06 -50.42
CA SER A 1165 -9.26 -29.22 -51.15
C SER A 1165 -10.74 -29.17 -51.59
N LYS A 1166 -11.47 -28.04 -51.49
CA LYS A 1166 -12.95 -28.00 -51.70
C LYS A 1166 -13.73 -29.08 -50.89
N THR A 1167 -13.11 -29.65 -49.87
CA THR A 1167 -13.73 -30.61 -48.95
C THR A 1167 -14.52 -29.84 -47.89
N SER A 1168 -15.68 -30.37 -47.52
CA SER A 1168 -16.55 -29.75 -46.51
C SER A 1168 -15.91 -29.72 -45.14
N PHE A 1169 -15.92 -28.55 -44.52
CA PHE A 1169 -15.54 -28.33 -43.13
C PHE A 1169 -16.56 -27.38 -42.51
N SER A 1170 -16.93 -27.62 -41.25
CA SER A 1170 -17.88 -26.78 -40.51
C SER A 1170 -17.15 -25.59 -39.86
N TYR A 1171 -17.70 -24.40 -40.03
CA TYR A 1171 -17.14 -23.15 -39.49
C TYR A 1171 -18.19 -22.43 -38.67
N SER A 1172 -17.78 -21.75 -37.59
CA SER A 1172 -18.64 -20.81 -36.87
C SER A 1172 -18.48 -19.42 -37.48
N VAL A 1173 -19.59 -18.79 -37.80
CA VAL A 1173 -19.65 -17.48 -38.45
C VAL A 1173 -19.95 -16.38 -37.45
#